data_AF-A0A2N1PXJ4-F1
#
_entry.id   AF-A0A2N1PXJ4-F1
#
_cell.length_a   1.000
_cell.length_b   1.000
_cell.length_c   1.000
_cell.angle_alpha   90.00
_cell.angle_beta   90.00
_cell.angle_gamma   90.00
#
_symmetry.space_group_name_H-M   'P 1'
#
loop_
_entity.id
_entity.type
_entity.pdbx_description
1 polymer ?
#
loop_
_entity_poly.entity_id
_entity_poly.type
_entity_poly.pdbx_seq_one_letter_code
_entity_poly.pdbx_strand_id
1 'polypeptide(L)'
;MSKTDPYDLNEDILIKNDLGEVVYTRTSNSNIYDSEMNDVTSTHDLIFNKVYKKQENVTAFTSNNTSALTEQEILNYYILMYNYVYGEYRNLLPVGSSKQSLVLLDNENLSFNFEDTKEKSAALATYIFKTISQLNDKVYSSRPQSVSASSATFYYMTFKLQEPTKLNLGKTVLDLIESSIVLPETVVDDFVLPTNNQYGATVSWVSADKTVISNTGVVTTPDVATIVDMSYTIKVLGETRTGKISVNVLPTGENSEVTEPVISYPSLKTLINNTGIYNELSAMLVDDKVYGSSGATNISKKLVAMRNEVGFEIFDYYMAQDYRETDTSFEQTNSGDKKVLARIEKTLTSEDAVEFTADDLFIYALEKNPAIYTLYASQFKELLYSEYYTEAFGDERNINKNDTARMDEMHAVVANSKQYYIYMKSLYEQYGMSYPHRSFLDYAYSQYGTKTETELLQYFINSELRPYLINEIIEEYNIVENLYDIVEDNYDNYFSLDVVQLLIFFDFDEDANPDDYNEYFDSLSVAKQDELVVLIAAFENAIRDYDSNFDDLVNEYFKATRTDETWGEFKQAGFLLLTENLNIQDSEDQEVTHSLNYNGEYGVKDRYVPEFTEALIALYQEYSLPQNADLDELVSDLVVTEFGLHLLLVEQGDDFEQFSAAYASDAEDADKYSEAVFNDSDKPTLAQLELYAQYKFYAMVYDLSDTEIEQKFNITVPKIPNSVSEALEFYFDEVISEFYVLGTVNIKMAELLQDGNFLGNDALEMTNEELIANLVEIEEAYYGAILSKYLD
;
A
#
# COMPACT_ATOMS: atom_id res chain seq x y z
N MET A 1 44.75 -27.52 -37.16
CA MET A 1 46.20 -27.39 -37.38
C MET A 1 46.92 -28.45 -36.56
N SER A 2 48.02 -29.03 -37.06
CA SER A 2 48.65 -30.24 -36.49
C SER A 2 49.89 -30.03 -35.64
N LYS A 3 50.21 -28.80 -35.21
CA LYS A 3 51.45 -28.56 -34.46
C LYS A 3 51.44 -29.33 -33.15
N THR A 4 52.56 -29.98 -32.88
CA THR A 4 52.81 -30.65 -31.60
C THR A 4 53.24 -29.63 -30.54
N ASP A 5 53.94 -28.56 -30.95
CA ASP A 5 54.25 -27.39 -30.12
C ASP A 5 53.78 -26.09 -30.82
N PRO A 6 52.81 -25.36 -30.26
CA PRO A 6 52.32 -24.10 -30.83
C PRO A 6 53.42 -23.03 -31.04
N TYR A 7 54.56 -23.15 -30.35
CA TYR A 7 55.62 -22.14 -30.29
C TYR A 7 56.91 -22.53 -31.02
N ASP A 8 57.05 -23.75 -31.54
CA ASP A 8 58.24 -24.15 -32.31
C ASP A 8 58.23 -23.55 -33.72
N LEU A 9 59.07 -22.53 -33.96
CA LEU A 9 59.17 -21.83 -35.25
C LEU A 9 59.68 -22.72 -36.39
N ASN A 10 60.24 -23.88 -36.09
CA ASN A 10 60.84 -24.78 -37.06
C ASN A 10 59.92 -25.95 -37.44
N GLU A 11 58.77 -26.12 -36.78
CA GLU A 11 57.79 -27.15 -37.10
C GLU A 11 56.84 -26.68 -38.21
N ASP A 12 56.76 -27.49 -39.27
CA ASP A 12 55.83 -27.27 -40.37
C ASP A 12 54.37 -27.45 -39.89
N ILE A 13 53.50 -26.54 -40.31
CA ILE A 13 52.09 -26.53 -39.90
C ILE A 13 51.26 -27.25 -40.97
N LEU A 14 50.66 -28.39 -40.62
CA LEU A 14 49.68 -29.05 -41.48
C LEU A 14 48.28 -28.50 -41.21
N ILE A 15 47.63 -28.03 -42.27
CA ILE A 15 46.25 -27.56 -42.28
C ILE A 15 45.41 -28.68 -42.89
N LYS A 16 44.43 -29.15 -42.12
CA LYS A 16 43.59 -30.28 -42.49
C LYS A 16 42.14 -29.83 -42.70
N ASN A 17 41.41 -30.49 -43.60
CA ASN A 17 39.97 -30.32 -43.73
C ASN A 17 39.21 -31.06 -42.61
N ASP A 18 37.89 -30.96 -42.61
CA ASP A 18 36.99 -31.59 -41.64
C ASP A 18 37.03 -33.14 -41.67
N LEU A 19 37.62 -33.72 -42.73
CA LEU A 19 37.87 -35.15 -42.88
C LEU A 19 39.27 -35.57 -42.40
N GLY A 20 40.08 -34.63 -41.90
CA GLY A 20 41.43 -34.89 -41.38
C GLY A 20 42.54 -34.99 -42.45
N GLU A 21 42.23 -34.69 -43.71
CA GLU A 21 43.17 -34.71 -44.83
C GLU A 21 43.94 -33.40 -44.91
N VAL A 22 45.25 -33.44 -45.20
CA VAL A 22 46.08 -32.22 -45.30
C VAL A 22 45.77 -31.50 -46.61
N VAL A 23 45.25 -30.28 -46.50
CA VAL A 23 44.91 -29.40 -47.63
C VAL A 23 46.04 -28.41 -47.91
N TYR A 24 46.75 -27.98 -46.86
CA TYR A 24 47.90 -27.09 -47.00
C TYR A 24 48.99 -27.40 -45.97
N THR A 25 50.24 -27.16 -46.34
CA THR A 25 51.41 -27.24 -45.45
C THR A 25 52.11 -25.89 -45.44
N ARG A 26 52.21 -25.25 -44.27
CA ARG A 26 53.04 -24.05 -44.11
C ARG A 26 54.39 -24.45 -43.54
N THR A 27 55.44 -24.18 -44.29
CA THR A 27 56.82 -24.48 -43.88
C THR A 27 57.35 -23.45 -42.88
N SER A 28 58.42 -23.80 -42.15
CA SER A 28 59.16 -22.91 -41.25
C SER A 28 59.52 -21.55 -41.88
N ASN A 29 59.74 -21.54 -43.21
CA ASN A 29 60.08 -20.34 -43.98
C ASN A 29 58.86 -19.48 -44.36
N SER A 30 57.68 -19.82 -43.84
CA SER A 30 56.38 -19.19 -44.11
C SER A 30 55.83 -19.35 -45.53
N ASN A 31 56.45 -20.20 -46.36
CA ASN A 31 55.85 -20.60 -47.63
C ASN A 31 54.74 -21.63 -47.39
N ILE A 32 53.67 -21.52 -48.15
CA ILE A 32 52.49 -22.37 -48.06
C ILE A 32 52.39 -23.20 -49.32
N TYR A 33 52.25 -24.49 -49.11
CA TYR A 33 52.16 -25.49 -50.13
C TYR A 33 50.76 -26.11 -50.10
N ASP A 34 50.16 -26.34 -51.26
CA ASP A 34 48.93 -27.13 -51.37
C ASP A 34 49.19 -28.63 -51.10
N SER A 35 48.16 -29.46 -51.20
CA SER A 35 48.26 -30.91 -51.02
C SER A 35 49.18 -31.60 -52.05
N GLU A 36 49.50 -30.94 -53.17
CA GLU A 36 50.40 -31.42 -54.22
C GLU A 36 51.82 -30.86 -54.09
N MET A 37 52.11 -30.10 -53.03
CA MET A 37 53.38 -29.40 -52.80
C MET A 37 53.68 -28.29 -53.81
N ASN A 38 52.66 -27.67 -54.42
CA ASN A 38 52.83 -26.44 -55.17
C ASN A 38 52.89 -25.25 -54.22
N ASP A 39 53.86 -24.36 -54.40
CA ASP A 39 53.94 -23.11 -53.63
C ASP A 39 52.80 -22.19 -54.04
N VAL A 40 51.83 -22.04 -53.14
CA VAL A 40 50.64 -21.20 -53.32
C VAL A 40 50.68 -19.97 -52.44
N THR A 41 51.84 -19.62 -51.86
CA THR A 41 52.02 -18.54 -50.87
C THR A 41 51.47 -17.18 -51.32
N SER A 42 51.41 -16.91 -52.62
CA SER A 42 50.91 -15.65 -53.18
C SER A 42 49.46 -15.70 -53.70
N THR A 43 48.83 -16.88 -53.73
CA THR A 43 47.53 -17.11 -54.38
C THR A 43 46.47 -17.68 -53.43
N HIS A 44 46.83 -17.98 -52.18
CA HIS A 44 45.90 -18.48 -51.17
C HIS A 44 45.29 -17.34 -50.34
N ASP A 45 44.05 -17.51 -49.89
CA ASP A 45 43.35 -16.55 -49.01
C ASP A 45 43.48 -16.89 -47.51
N LEU A 46 44.48 -17.70 -47.14
CA LEU A 46 44.66 -18.14 -45.74
C LEU A 46 45.31 -17.04 -44.91
N ILE A 47 44.64 -16.63 -43.83
CA ILE A 47 45.16 -15.64 -42.88
C ILE A 47 45.71 -16.40 -41.67
N PHE A 48 46.99 -16.22 -41.36
CA PHE A 48 47.64 -16.82 -40.19
C PHE A 48 47.91 -15.77 -39.13
N ASN A 49 47.65 -16.12 -37.87
CA ASN A 49 48.16 -15.34 -36.74
C ASN A 49 49.69 -15.53 -36.64
N LYS A 50 50.46 -14.48 -36.97
CA LYS A 50 51.93 -14.50 -36.92
C LYS A 50 52.50 -14.15 -35.54
N VAL A 51 51.65 -13.90 -34.55
CA VAL A 51 52.08 -13.49 -33.21
C VAL A 51 52.27 -14.73 -32.35
N TYR A 52 53.51 -15.25 -32.33
CA TYR A 52 53.95 -16.36 -31.48
C TYR A 52 54.15 -15.92 -30.01
N LYS A 53 53.18 -15.21 -29.44
CA LYS A 53 53.11 -14.85 -28.02
C LYS A 53 51.71 -15.17 -27.50
N LYS A 54 51.61 -15.59 -26.24
CA LYS A 54 50.33 -15.68 -25.53
C LYS A 54 49.62 -14.33 -25.64
N GLN A 55 48.43 -14.30 -26.23
CA GLN A 55 47.58 -13.11 -26.20
C GLN A 55 46.86 -13.10 -24.86
N GLU A 56 47.33 -12.27 -23.93
CA GLU A 56 46.68 -12.12 -22.62
C GLU A 56 45.38 -11.31 -22.71
N ASN A 57 45.22 -10.51 -23.77
CA ASN A 57 44.02 -9.73 -24.06
C ASN A 57 43.59 -9.94 -25.52
N VAL A 58 42.54 -10.72 -25.74
CA VAL A 58 41.89 -10.85 -27.05
C VAL A 58 40.93 -9.67 -27.20
N THR A 59 41.31 -8.68 -28.02
CA THR A 59 40.51 -7.45 -28.22
C THR A 59 39.32 -7.63 -29.16
N ALA A 60 39.25 -8.75 -29.88
CA ALA A 60 38.13 -9.09 -30.75
C ALA A 60 37.92 -10.60 -30.82
N PHE A 61 36.70 -11.05 -30.54
CA PHE A 61 36.28 -12.44 -30.71
C PHE A 61 35.97 -12.71 -32.19
N THR A 62 36.59 -13.73 -32.75
CA THR A 62 36.47 -14.19 -34.14
C THR A 62 36.27 -15.70 -34.14
N SER A 63 35.67 -16.26 -35.20
CA SER A 63 35.53 -17.71 -35.35
C SER A 63 36.85 -18.49 -35.31
N ASN A 64 38.00 -17.81 -35.41
CA ASN A 64 39.34 -18.38 -35.37
C ASN A 64 40.00 -18.31 -33.98
N ASN A 65 39.41 -17.61 -33.01
CA ASN A 65 39.95 -17.48 -31.65
C ASN A 65 38.91 -17.71 -30.54
N THR A 66 37.67 -18.06 -30.89
CA THR A 66 36.64 -18.53 -29.97
C THR A 66 36.00 -19.82 -30.44
N SER A 67 35.54 -20.62 -29.48
CA SER A 67 34.61 -21.73 -29.71
C SER A 67 33.33 -21.47 -28.93
N ALA A 68 32.20 -21.91 -29.47
CA ALA A 68 30.96 -21.92 -28.70
C ALA A 68 31.12 -22.90 -27.53
N LEU A 69 30.75 -22.46 -26.33
CA LEU A 69 30.68 -23.34 -25.18
C LEU A 69 29.53 -24.34 -25.36
N THR A 70 29.76 -25.58 -24.95
CA THR A 70 28.70 -26.56 -24.77
C THR A 70 27.79 -26.15 -23.62
N GLU A 71 26.56 -26.64 -23.62
CA GLU A 71 25.61 -26.37 -22.54
C GLU A 71 26.12 -26.81 -21.17
N GLN A 72 26.87 -27.93 -21.11
CA GLN A 72 27.49 -28.40 -19.88
C GLN A 72 28.62 -27.48 -19.40
N GLU A 73 29.44 -26.93 -20.29
CA GLU A 73 30.47 -25.95 -19.93
C GLU A 73 29.85 -24.67 -19.38
N ILE A 74 28.75 -24.20 -20.00
CA ILE A 74 28.00 -23.04 -19.50
C ILE A 74 27.43 -23.33 -18.11
N LEU A 75 26.80 -24.49 -17.90
CA LEU A 75 26.29 -24.89 -16.58
C LEU A 75 27.40 -24.93 -15.53
N ASN A 76 28.60 -25.42 -15.88
CA ASN A 76 29.73 -25.44 -14.95
C ASN A 76 30.14 -24.02 -14.52
N TYR A 77 30.11 -23.04 -15.42
CA TYR A 77 30.36 -21.64 -15.04
C TYR A 77 29.27 -21.11 -14.11
N TYR A 78 28.00 -21.45 -14.32
CA TYR A 78 26.92 -21.08 -13.40
C TYR A 78 27.07 -21.69 -12.02
N ILE A 79 27.49 -22.96 -11.92
CA ILE A 79 27.78 -23.61 -10.63
C ILE A 79 28.91 -22.86 -9.90
N LEU A 80 29.98 -22.48 -10.61
CA LEU A 80 31.08 -21.73 -10.02
C LEU A 80 30.63 -20.34 -9.55
N MET A 81 29.82 -19.63 -10.35
CA MET A 81 29.26 -18.33 -9.96
C MET A 81 28.34 -18.48 -8.74
N TYR A 82 27.46 -19.48 -8.72
CA TYR A 82 26.59 -19.76 -7.56
C TYR A 82 27.41 -20.01 -6.30
N ASN A 83 28.40 -20.91 -6.36
CA ASN A 83 29.23 -21.24 -5.21
C ASN A 83 30.06 -20.06 -4.73
N TYR A 84 30.49 -19.18 -5.64
CA TYR A 84 31.22 -17.98 -5.28
C TYR A 84 30.33 -16.92 -4.63
N VAL A 85 29.11 -16.75 -5.13
CA VAL A 85 28.19 -15.71 -4.65
C VAL A 85 27.50 -16.13 -3.34
N TYR A 86 27.13 -17.41 -3.23
CA TYR A 86 26.25 -17.92 -2.18
C TYR A 86 26.88 -18.99 -1.28
N GLY A 87 28.10 -19.47 -1.57
CA GLY A 87 28.66 -20.65 -0.91
C GLY A 87 28.96 -20.52 0.58
N GLU A 88 28.90 -19.30 1.12
CA GLU A 88 29.05 -19.03 2.55
C GLU A 88 27.72 -19.18 3.32
N TYR A 89 26.57 -19.00 2.65
CA TYR A 89 25.23 -19.01 3.25
C TYR A 89 24.35 -20.16 2.75
N ARG A 90 24.68 -20.73 1.59
CA ARG A 90 23.92 -21.81 0.94
C ARG A 90 24.82 -23.01 0.69
N ASN A 91 24.19 -24.18 0.58
CA ASN A 91 24.88 -25.41 0.27
C ASN A 91 25.61 -25.33 -1.09
N LEU A 92 26.92 -25.61 -1.08
CA LEU A 92 27.73 -25.64 -2.30
C LEU A 92 27.19 -26.68 -3.29
N LEU A 93 27.04 -26.25 -4.55
CA LEU A 93 26.68 -27.14 -5.65
C LEU A 93 27.92 -27.93 -6.11
N PRO A 94 27.81 -29.26 -6.35
CA PRO A 94 28.96 -30.03 -6.80
C PRO A 94 29.44 -29.58 -8.19
N VAL A 95 30.71 -29.20 -8.29
CA VAL A 95 31.32 -28.76 -9.56
C VAL A 95 31.27 -29.89 -10.58
N GLY A 96 30.86 -29.59 -11.81
CA GLY A 96 30.72 -30.58 -12.88
C GLY A 96 29.38 -31.35 -12.86
N SER A 97 28.44 -30.98 -11.99
CA SER A 97 27.10 -31.60 -11.98
C SER A 97 26.36 -31.42 -13.30
N SER A 98 25.62 -32.46 -13.70
CA SER A 98 24.66 -32.36 -14.80
C SER A 98 23.36 -31.69 -14.33
N LYS A 99 22.54 -31.19 -15.26
CA LYS A 99 21.20 -30.68 -14.92
C LYS A 99 20.38 -31.69 -14.12
N GLN A 100 20.38 -32.94 -14.57
CA GLN A 100 19.62 -34.01 -13.92
C GLN A 100 20.11 -34.23 -12.49
N SER A 101 21.43 -34.17 -12.27
CA SER A 101 22.01 -34.32 -10.94
C SER A 101 21.59 -33.18 -10.02
N LEU A 102 21.57 -31.93 -10.50
CA LEU A 102 21.15 -30.76 -9.72
C LEU A 102 19.65 -30.79 -9.39
N VAL A 103 18.80 -31.19 -10.34
CA VAL A 103 17.36 -31.37 -10.10
C VAL A 103 17.10 -32.44 -9.02
N LEU A 104 17.90 -33.50 -8.99
CA LEU A 104 17.77 -34.58 -8.00
C LEU A 104 18.33 -34.22 -6.61
N LEU A 105 19.01 -33.07 -6.45
CA LEU A 105 19.45 -32.61 -5.13
C LEU A 105 18.29 -32.18 -4.24
N ASP A 106 17.12 -31.91 -4.81
CA ASP A 106 15.94 -31.40 -4.09
C ASP A 106 16.27 -30.19 -3.21
N ASN A 107 17.13 -29.31 -3.74
CA ASN A 107 17.57 -28.10 -3.05
C ASN A 107 16.53 -26.99 -3.31
N GLU A 108 15.88 -26.53 -2.24
CA GLU A 108 14.86 -25.47 -2.29
C GLU A 108 15.38 -24.18 -2.96
N ASN A 109 16.67 -23.85 -2.78
CA ASN A 109 17.32 -22.68 -3.39
C ASN A 109 17.46 -22.77 -4.93
N LEU A 110 17.11 -23.91 -5.54
CA LEU A 110 17.10 -24.12 -6.98
C LEU A 110 15.67 -24.26 -7.54
N SER A 111 14.66 -24.26 -6.67
CA SER A 111 13.26 -24.46 -7.03
C SER A 111 12.49 -23.17 -6.84
N PHE A 112 12.05 -22.59 -7.94
CA PHE A 112 11.28 -21.34 -7.95
C PHE A 112 9.94 -21.59 -8.61
N ASN A 113 8.87 -21.06 -8.04
CA ASN A 113 7.57 -20.97 -8.71
C ASN A 113 7.21 -19.51 -8.99
N PHE A 114 6.30 -19.31 -9.95
CA PHE A 114 6.05 -17.99 -10.50
C PHE A 114 5.36 -17.04 -9.52
N GLU A 115 4.43 -17.52 -8.68
CA GLU A 115 3.67 -16.63 -7.79
C GLU A 115 4.56 -16.17 -6.63
N ASP A 116 5.29 -17.07 -5.96
CA ASP A 116 6.23 -16.69 -4.89
C ASP A 116 7.28 -15.70 -5.40
N THR A 117 7.86 -15.95 -6.58
CA THR A 117 8.84 -15.00 -7.14
C THR A 117 8.20 -13.67 -7.53
N LYS A 118 6.92 -13.67 -7.95
CA LYS A 118 6.22 -12.46 -8.37
C LYS A 118 5.80 -11.61 -7.17
N GLU A 119 5.45 -12.26 -6.07
CA GLU A 119 5.18 -11.62 -4.78
C GLU A 119 6.40 -10.82 -4.32
N LYS A 120 7.60 -11.41 -4.39
CA LYS A 120 8.85 -10.70 -4.09
C LYS A 120 9.26 -9.69 -5.18
N SER A 121 9.21 -10.08 -6.46
CA SER A 121 9.54 -9.19 -7.58
C SER A 121 8.89 -9.61 -8.91
N ALA A 122 7.89 -8.84 -9.34
CA ALA A 122 7.23 -9.05 -10.63
C ALA A 122 8.19 -8.95 -11.85
N ALA A 123 9.22 -8.11 -11.74
CA ALA A 123 10.25 -7.97 -12.77
C ALA A 123 11.13 -9.23 -12.87
N LEU A 124 11.57 -9.76 -11.71
CA LEU A 124 12.34 -10.99 -11.64
C LEU A 124 11.52 -12.20 -12.12
N ALA A 125 10.27 -12.33 -11.67
CA ALA A 125 9.38 -13.40 -12.11
C ALA A 125 9.16 -13.37 -13.63
N THR A 126 8.95 -12.19 -14.21
CA THR A 126 8.86 -12.04 -15.66
C THR A 126 10.15 -12.46 -16.35
N TYR A 127 11.30 -12.07 -15.83
CA TYR A 127 12.60 -12.45 -16.39
C TYR A 127 12.82 -13.98 -16.36
N ILE A 128 12.68 -14.62 -15.20
CA ILE A 128 12.96 -16.05 -15.00
C ILE A 128 11.93 -16.95 -15.72
N PHE A 129 10.64 -16.59 -15.70
CA PHE A 129 9.58 -17.48 -16.18
C PHE A 129 9.05 -17.13 -17.56
N LYS A 130 9.18 -15.88 -18.04
CA LYS A 130 8.72 -15.48 -19.38
C LYS A 130 9.90 -15.24 -20.34
N THR A 131 10.94 -14.54 -19.90
CA THR A 131 12.08 -14.19 -20.78
C THR A 131 13.06 -15.34 -20.97
N ILE A 132 13.39 -16.10 -19.93
CA ILE A 132 14.19 -17.33 -20.04
C ILE A 132 13.22 -18.52 -20.02
N SER A 133 12.68 -18.93 -21.17
CA SER A 133 11.58 -19.89 -21.22
C SER A 133 11.70 -20.84 -22.41
N GLN A 134 11.23 -22.07 -22.28
CA GLN A 134 11.08 -22.98 -23.41
C GLN A 134 10.16 -22.41 -24.51
N LEU A 135 9.29 -21.44 -24.17
CA LEU A 135 8.43 -20.78 -25.16
C LEU A 135 9.20 -19.92 -26.16
N ASN A 136 10.44 -19.54 -25.84
CA ASN A 136 11.29 -18.70 -26.70
C ASN A 136 12.69 -19.29 -26.91
N ASP A 137 12.85 -20.60 -26.67
CA ASP A 137 14.10 -21.36 -26.84
C ASP A 137 15.31 -20.81 -26.05
N LYS A 138 15.09 -20.04 -24.98
CA LYS A 138 16.16 -19.54 -24.09
C LYS A 138 16.23 -20.31 -22.79
N VAL A 139 17.39 -20.93 -22.55
CA VAL A 139 17.64 -21.78 -21.38
C VAL A 139 18.51 -21.08 -20.32
N TYR A 140 19.28 -20.06 -20.70
CA TYR A 140 20.13 -19.32 -19.77
C TYR A 140 20.32 -17.87 -20.22
N SER A 141 20.84 -17.02 -19.33
CA SER A 141 21.17 -15.64 -19.62
C SER A 141 22.64 -15.42 -19.96
N SER A 142 22.93 -14.70 -21.05
CA SER A 142 24.33 -14.40 -21.42
C SER A 142 24.89 -13.15 -20.72
N ARG A 143 24.05 -12.42 -19.99
CA ARG A 143 24.37 -11.18 -19.27
C ARG A 143 23.52 -11.10 -18.00
N PRO A 144 24.02 -10.43 -16.94
CA PRO A 144 23.21 -10.15 -15.77
C PRO A 144 22.03 -9.24 -16.12
N GLN A 145 20.89 -9.50 -15.49
CA GLN A 145 19.70 -8.67 -15.54
C GLN A 145 19.60 -7.90 -14.23
N SER A 146 19.59 -6.56 -14.32
CA SER A 146 19.32 -5.72 -13.15
C SER A 146 17.84 -5.76 -12.80
N VAL A 147 17.55 -5.97 -11.53
CA VAL A 147 16.22 -5.82 -10.94
C VAL A 147 16.38 -4.86 -9.77
N SER A 148 15.70 -3.71 -9.86
CA SER A 148 15.67 -2.73 -8.77
C SER A 148 14.56 -3.11 -7.80
N ALA A 149 14.88 -3.11 -6.51
CA ALA A 149 13.95 -3.33 -5.41
C ALA A 149 14.23 -2.24 -4.37
N SER A 150 13.23 -1.41 -4.09
CA SER A 150 13.30 -0.26 -3.17
C SER A 150 14.56 0.60 -3.39
N SER A 151 15.56 0.49 -2.51
CA SER A 151 16.82 1.24 -2.51
C SER A 151 18.01 0.50 -3.15
N ALA A 152 17.87 -0.80 -3.45
CA ALA A 152 18.93 -1.65 -3.97
C ALA A 152 18.70 -2.09 -5.42
N THR A 153 19.78 -2.40 -6.14
CA THR A 153 19.71 -3.04 -7.46
C THR A 153 20.49 -4.35 -7.44
N PHE A 154 19.75 -5.43 -7.58
CA PHE A 154 20.28 -6.79 -7.65
C PHE A 154 20.53 -7.18 -9.11
N TYR A 155 21.53 -8.03 -9.33
CA TYR A 155 21.94 -8.48 -10.66
C TYR A 155 21.82 -9.99 -10.77
N TYR A 156 20.83 -10.44 -11.54
CA TYR A 156 20.49 -11.84 -11.66
C TYR A 156 21.05 -12.45 -12.94
N MET A 157 21.64 -13.63 -12.80
CA MET A 157 21.91 -14.52 -13.92
C MET A 157 21.19 -15.84 -13.71
N THR A 158 20.48 -16.32 -14.73
CA THR A 158 19.63 -17.50 -14.61
C THR A 158 20.07 -18.58 -15.59
N PHE A 159 20.16 -19.81 -15.10
CA PHE A 159 20.29 -21.02 -15.92
C PHE A 159 19.16 -21.98 -15.55
N LYS A 160 18.34 -22.35 -16.53
CA LYS A 160 17.14 -23.17 -16.31
C LYS A 160 17.51 -24.65 -16.32
N LEU A 161 17.36 -25.28 -15.15
CA LEU A 161 17.61 -26.70 -14.93
C LEU A 161 16.50 -27.57 -15.51
N GLN A 162 15.25 -27.24 -15.18
CA GLN A 162 14.04 -27.92 -15.64
C GLN A 162 12.88 -26.91 -15.77
N GLU A 163 11.95 -27.17 -16.69
CA GLU A 163 10.70 -26.42 -16.82
C GLU A 163 9.55 -27.35 -17.26
N PRO A 164 8.39 -27.33 -16.59
CA PRO A 164 7.21 -28.08 -17.04
C PRO A 164 6.71 -27.57 -18.39
N THR A 165 6.13 -28.42 -19.23
CA THR A 165 5.57 -28.00 -20.53
C THR A 165 4.53 -26.89 -20.37
N LYS A 166 4.77 -25.74 -21.03
CA LYS A 166 3.87 -24.58 -21.00
C LYS A 166 2.90 -24.61 -22.17
N LEU A 167 1.62 -24.39 -21.87
CA LEU A 167 0.58 -24.14 -22.87
C LEU A 167 0.48 -22.63 -23.15
N ASN A 168 0.68 -22.21 -24.40
CA ASN A 168 0.42 -20.83 -24.80
C ASN A 168 -1.05 -20.69 -25.25
N LEU A 169 -1.93 -20.43 -24.28
CA LEU A 169 -3.36 -20.26 -24.50
C LEU A 169 -3.67 -19.05 -25.40
N GLY A 170 -2.97 -17.92 -25.18
CA GLY A 170 -3.13 -16.71 -25.98
C GLY A 170 -2.85 -16.94 -27.46
N LYS A 171 -1.75 -17.64 -27.78
CA LYS A 171 -1.42 -18.05 -29.15
C LYS A 171 -2.49 -18.95 -29.75
N THR A 172 -2.97 -19.95 -29.01
CA THR A 172 -4.00 -20.89 -29.50
C THR A 172 -5.30 -20.16 -29.82
N VAL A 173 -5.72 -19.24 -28.95
CA VAL A 173 -6.91 -18.40 -29.17
C VAL A 173 -6.71 -17.45 -30.35
N LEU A 174 -5.55 -16.81 -30.46
CA LEU A 174 -5.21 -15.96 -31.60
C LEU A 174 -5.23 -16.72 -32.93
N ASP A 175 -4.70 -17.95 -32.99
CA ASP A 175 -4.71 -18.78 -34.19
C ASP A 175 -6.14 -19.10 -34.63
N LEU A 176 -7.04 -19.41 -33.68
CA LEU A 176 -8.46 -19.64 -33.97
C LEU A 176 -9.15 -18.37 -34.50
N ILE A 177 -8.90 -17.21 -33.88
CA ILE A 177 -9.51 -15.94 -34.29
C ILE A 177 -8.97 -15.49 -35.64
N GLU A 178 -7.67 -15.59 -35.88
CA GLU A 178 -7.07 -15.22 -37.16
C GLU A 178 -7.62 -16.09 -38.29
N SER A 179 -7.83 -17.39 -38.04
CA SER A 179 -8.45 -18.28 -39.03
C SER A 179 -9.88 -17.90 -39.40
N SER A 180 -10.56 -17.08 -38.60
CA SER A 180 -11.92 -16.58 -38.86
C SER A 180 -11.94 -15.27 -39.65
N ILE A 181 -10.78 -14.65 -39.89
CA ILE A 181 -10.70 -13.38 -40.60
C ILE A 181 -10.59 -13.66 -42.10
N VAL A 182 -11.69 -13.42 -42.82
CA VAL A 182 -11.75 -13.56 -44.28
C VAL A 182 -12.39 -12.30 -44.87
N LEU A 183 -11.80 -11.77 -45.94
CA LEU A 183 -12.34 -10.66 -46.73
C LEU A 183 -12.59 -11.12 -48.17
N PRO A 184 -13.44 -10.43 -48.95
CA PRO A 184 -13.56 -10.68 -50.38
C PRO A 184 -12.23 -10.43 -51.09
N GLU A 185 -11.84 -11.29 -52.03
CA GLU A 185 -10.65 -11.08 -52.85
C GLU A 185 -10.83 -9.92 -53.83
N THR A 186 -12.06 -9.72 -54.32
CA THR A 186 -12.43 -8.62 -55.22
C THR A 186 -13.68 -7.91 -54.73
N VAL A 187 -13.67 -6.57 -54.76
CA VAL A 187 -14.82 -5.73 -54.36
C VAL A 187 -15.10 -4.63 -55.38
N VAL A 188 -16.37 -4.25 -55.46
CA VAL A 188 -16.92 -3.12 -56.22
C VAL A 188 -17.74 -2.24 -55.29
N ASP A 189 -18.44 -2.85 -54.33
CA ASP A 189 -19.25 -2.18 -53.30
C ASP A 189 -18.66 -2.38 -51.89
N ASP A 190 -19.15 -1.59 -50.95
CA ASP A 190 -18.83 -1.66 -49.52
C ASP A 190 -18.94 -3.10 -48.97
N PHE A 191 -18.09 -3.42 -48.00
CA PHE A 191 -18.11 -4.70 -47.30
C PHE A 191 -17.88 -4.53 -45.80
N VAL A 192 -18.33 -5.50 -45.01
CA VAL A 192 -18.22 -5.45 -43.55
C VAL A 192 -16.87 -6.00 -43.13
N LEU A 193 -16.14 -5.22 -42.33
CA LEU A 193 -14.93 -5.67 -41.65
C LEU A 193 -15.30 -6.32 -40.31
N PRO A 194 -14.80 -7.54 -40.00
CA PRO A 194 -15.07 -8.16 -38.71
C PRO A 194 -14.38 -7.36 -37.59
N THR A 195 -15.13 -6.95 -36.58
CA THR A 195 -14.64 -6.11 -35.47
C THR A 195 -14.70 -6.78 -34.09
N ASN A 196 -15.59 -7.75 -33.90
CA ASN A 196 -15.77 -8.48 -32.66
C ASN A 196 -15.77 -9.99 -32.94
N ASN A 197 -14.98 -10.75 -32.19
CA ASN A 197 -14.85 -12.20 -32.34
C ASN A 197 -15.05 -12.92 -31.00
N GLN A 198 -15.01 -14.25 -31.01
CA GLN A 198 -15.16 -15.09 -29.82
C GLN A 198 -14.06 -14.81 -28.78
N TYR A 199 -14.29 -15.26 -27.54
CA TYR A 199 -13.41 -15.02 -26.38
C TYR A 199 -13.19 -13.54 -26.02
N GLY A 200 -14.10 -12.65 -26.43
CA GLY A 200 -13.98 -11.21 -26.17
C GLY A 200 -12.89 -10.51 -26.99
N ALA A 201 -12.50 -11.10 -28.11
CA ALA A 201 -11.47 -10.52 -28.98
C ALA A 201 -11.97 -9.30 -29.73
N THR A 202 -11.09 -8.30 -29.87
CA THR A 202 -11.33 -7.12 -30.71
C THR A 202 -10.43 -7.14 -31.94
N VAL A 203 -11.00 -6.79 -33.09
CA VAL A 203 -10.27 -6.67 -34.36
C VAL A 203 -10.44 -5.25 -34.88
N SER A 204 -9.31 -4.58 -35.11
CA SER A 204 -9.28 -3.22 -35.66
C SER A 204 -8.56 -3.19 -37.01
N TRP A 205 -8.99 -2.34 -37.92
CA TRP A 205 -8.54 -2.31 -39.31
C TRP A 205 -7.93 -0.97 -39.71
N VAL A 206 -6.91 -1.02 -40.58
CA VAL A 206 -6.28 0.13 -41.20
C VAL A 206 -6.06 -0.16 -42.68
N SER A 207 -6.62 0.69 -43.54
CA SER A 207 -6.40 0.64 -44.98
C SER A 207 -5.09 1.34 -45.36
N ALA A 208 -4.34 0.72 -46.28
CA ALA A 208 -3.17 1.34 -46.91
C ALA A 208 -3.54 2.50 -47.85
N ASP A 209 -4.77 2.51 -48.39
CA ASP A 209 -5.31 3.60 -49.21
C ASP A 209 -6.76 3.91 -48.82
N LYS A 210 -6.90 4.88 -47.91
CA LYS A 210 -8.21 5.34 -47.39
C LYS A 210 -9.07 6.05 -48.43
N THR A 211 -8.50 6.41 -49.57
CA THR A 211 -9.24 7.04 -50.67
C THR A 211 -9.95 6.02 -51.54
N VAL A 212 -9.55 4.74 -51.46
CA VAL A 212 -10.13 3.63 -52.22
C VAL A 212 -10.90 2.66 -51.32
N ILE A 213 -10.38 2.31 -50.14
CA ILE A 213 -11.10 1.55 -49.11
C ILE A 213 -10.89 2.25 -47.76
N SER A 214 -11.96 2.62 -47.04
CA SER A 214 -11.85 3.23 -45.72
C SER A 214 -11.49 2.21 -44.63
N ASN A 215 -11.16 2.68 -43.43
CA ASN A 215 -10.93 1.80 -42.26
C ASN A 215 -12.19 1.07 -41.78
N THR A 216 -13.37 1.39 -42.33
CA THR A 216 -14.65 0.75 -41.99
C THR A 216 -15.20 -0.09 -43.14
N GLY A 217 -14.42 -0.31 -44.20
CA GLY A 217 -14.83 -1.14 -45.35
C GLY A 217 -15.68 -0.40 -46.39
N VAL A 218 -15.72 0.93 -46.36
CA VAL A 218 -16.40 1.75 -47.38
C VAL A 218 -15.49 1.87 -48.60
N VAL A 219 -15.98 1.46 -49.76
CA VAL A 219 -15.26 1.39 -51.02
C VAL A 219 -15.59 2.60 -51.88
N THR A 220 -14.56 3.31 -52.36
CA THR A 220 -14.68 4.30 -53.43
C THR A 220 -14.09 3.69 -54.69
N THR A 221 -14.95 3.35 -55.65
CA THR A 221 -14.56 2.68 -56.89
C THR A 221 -13.54 3.52 -57.68
N PRO A 222 -12.34 3.01 -57.94
CA PRO A 222 -11.33 3.68 -58.73
C PRO A 222 -11.61 3.55 -60.24
N ASP A 223 -11.05 4.46 -61.04
CA ASP A 223 -11.17 4.40 -62.51
C ASP A 223 -10.46 3.18 -63.14
N VAL A 224 -9.50 2.60 -62.40
CA VAL A 224 -8.73 1.41 -62.80
C VAL A 224 -8.63 0.45 -61.61
N ALA A 225 -8.70 -0.85 -61.87
CA ALA A 225 -8.58 -1.88 -60.83
C ALA A 225 -7.35 -1.64 -59.94
N THR A 226 -7.57 -1.56 -58.63
CA THR A 226 -6.56 -1.17 -57.65
C THR A 226 -6.54 -2.16 -56.49
N ILE A 227 -5.34 -2.66 -56.16
CA ILE A 227 -5.14 -3.55 -55.01
C ILE A 227 -4.84 -2.68 -53.78
N VAL A 228 -5.62 -2.87 -52.72
CA VAL A 228 -5.47 -2.16 -51.45
C VAL A 228 -5.19 -3.18 -50.34
N ASP A 229 -4.11 -2.95 -49.60
CA ASP A 229 -3.77 -3.77 -48.43
C ASP A 229 -4.56 -3.29 -47.21
N MET A 230 -5.33 -4.21 -46.63
CA MET A 230 -6.04 -4.03 -45.36
C MET A 230 -5.23 -4.68 -44.24
N SER A 231 -4.71 -3.87 -43.32
CA SER A 231 -4.00 -4.36 -42.14
C SER A 231 -4.98 -4.52 -40.98
N TYR A 232 -4.95 -5.65 -40.28
CA TYR A 232 -5.74 -5.89 -39.08
C TYR A 232 -4.85 -6.05 -37.84
N THR A 233 -5.41 -5.68 -36.70
CA THR A 233 -4.84 -5.92 -35.37
C THR A 233 -5.87 -6.66 -34.52
N ILE A 234 -5.51 -7.85 -34.04
CA ILE A 234 -6.29 -8.66 -33.10
C ILE A 234 -5.74 -8.40 -31.69
N LYS A 235 -6.63 -8.09 -30.74
CA LYS A 235 -6.31 -8.05 -29.30
C LYS A 235 -7.21 -8.99 -28.52
N VAL A 236 -6.60 -9.92 -27.78
CA VAL A 236 -7.32 -10.92 -26.98
C VAL A 236 -6.42 -11.46 -25.88
N LEU A 237 -6.94 -11.70 -24.67
CA LEU A 237 -6.19 -12.24 -23.52
C LEU A 237 -4.84 -11.53 -23.24
N GLY A 238 -4.76 -10.21 -23.48
CA GLY A 238 -3.55 -9.40 -23.30
C GLY A 238 -2.50 -9.53 -24.41
N GLU A 239 -2.74 -10.39 -25.41
CA GLU A 239 -1.86 -10.60 -26.56
C GLU A 239 -2.32 -9.77 -27.76
N THR A 240 -1.37 -9.41 -28.63
CA THR A 240 -1.64 -8.67 -29.87
C THR A 240 -1.03 -9.36 -31.07
N ARG A 241 -1.81 -9.53 -32.16
CA ARG A 241 -1.31 -10.02 -33.45
C ARG A 241 -1.73 -9.07 -34.57
N THR A 242 -0.84 -8.84 -35.51
CA THR A 242 -1.14 -8.06 -36.72
C THR A 242 -0.96 -8.92 -37.96
N GLY A 243 -1.78 -8.65 -38.97
CA GLY A 243 -1.71 -9.30 -40.26
C GLY A 243 -2.23 -8.38 -41.37
N LYS A 244 -2.17 -8.86 -42.61
CA LYS A 244 -2.57 -8.11 -43.80
C LYS A 244 -3.32 -9.00 -44.78
N ILE A 245 -4.35 -8.43 -45.41
CA ILE A 245 -5.11 -9.05 -46.50
C ILE A 245 -5.20 -8.04 -47.64
N SER A 246 -4.83 -8.44 -48.85
CA SER A 246 -4.94 -7.60 -50.04
C SER A 246 -6.31 -7.79 -50.70
N VAL A 247 -6.99 -6.69 -50.99
CA VAL A 247 -8.31 -6.67 -51.63
C VAL A 247 -8.20 -5.94 -52.98
N ASN A 248 -8.70 -6.55 -54.05
CA ASN A 248 -8.67 -5.95 -55.38
C ASN A 248 -9.99 -5.23 -55.69
N VAL A 249 -9.95 -3.90 -55.77
CA VAL A 249 -11.12 -3.06 -56.05
C VAL A 249 -11.29 -2.88 -57.55
N LEU A 250 -12.42 -3.31 -58.11
CA LEU A 250 -12.73 -3.24 -59.53
C LEU A 250 -13.63 -2.03 -59.85
N PRO A 251 -13.52 -1.42 -61.05
CA PRO A 251 -14.38 -0.29 -61.43
C PRO A 251 -15.85 -0.65 -61.65
N THR A 252 -16.16 -1.91 -62.00
CA THR A 252 -17.52 -2.43 -62.26
C THR A 252 -17.55 -3.94 -62.05
N GLY A 253 -18.69 -4.50 -61.63
CA GLY A 253 -18.87 -5.94 -61.39
C GLY A 253 -19.67 -6.20 -60.11
N GLU A 254 -19.46 -7.36 -59.49
CA GLU A 254 -20.00 -7.72 -58.18
C GLU A 254 -18.85 -8.13 -57.25
N ASN A 255 -19.06 -8.02 -55.93
CA ASN A 255 -18.10 -8.50 -54.93
C ASN A 255 -17.94 -10.03 -55.06
N SER A 256 -16.72 -10.54 -54.85
CA SER A 256 -16.50 -11.98 -54.75
C SER A 256 -17.23 -12.55 -53.52
N GLU A 257 -17.82 -13.73 -53.65
CA GLU A 257 -18.45 -14.42 -52.53
C GLU A 257 -17.42 -14.72 -51.42
N VAL A 258 -17.74 -14.34 -50.18
CA VAL A 258 -16.97 -14.71 -48.99
C VAL A 258 -17.56 -16.00 -48.43
N THR A 259 -16.75 -17.06 -48.39
CA THR A 259 -17.14 -18.28 -47.70
C THR A 259 -16.65 -18.20 -46.26
N GLU A 260 -17.57 -18.05 -45.32
CA GLU A 260 -17.24 -18.03 -43.89
C GLU A 260 -16.66 -19.39 -43.46
N PRO A 261 -15.47 -19.42 -42.84
CA PRO A 261 -14.87 -20.66 -42.38
C PRO A 261 -15.65 -21.26 -41.22
N VAL A 262 -15.91 -22.57 -41.25
CA VAL A 262 -16.54 -23.28 -40.14
C VAL A 262 -15.49 -23.54 -39.06
N ILE A 263 -15.45 -22.67 -38.04
CA ILE A 263 -14.50 -22.77 -36.93
C ILE A 263 -15.23 -23.19 -35.66
N SER A 264 -14.67 -24.18 -34.95
CA SER A 264 -15.13 -24.58 -33.63
C SER A 264 -14.38 -23.77 -32.57
N TYR A 265 -15.12 -23.12 -31.68
CA TYR A 265 -14.58 -22.35 -30.56
C TYR A 265 -14.78 -23.13 -29.24
N PRO A 266 -13.82 -24.00 -28.86
CA PRO A 266 -13.88 -24.73 -27.59
C PRO A 266 -13.87 -23.78 -26.38
N SER A 267 -14.52 -24.14 -25.28
CA SER A 267 -14.43 -23.34 -24.06
C SER A 267 -12.99 -23.24 -23.54
N LEU A 268 -12.68 -22.20 -22.76
CA LEU A 268 -11.36 -22.05 -22.13
C LEU A 268 -11.00 -23.28 -21.28
N LYS A 269 -11.98 -23.88 -20.59
CA LYS A 269 -11.80 -25.14 -19.86
C LYS A 269 -11.31 -26.28 -20.76
N THR A 270 -11.88 -26.40 -21.96
CA THR A 270 -11.48 -27.39 -22.95
C THR A 270 -10.10 -27.09 -23.52
N LEU A 271 -9.77 -25.81 -23.79
CA LEU A 271 -8.46 -25.40 -24.28
C LEU A 271 -7.33 -25.65 -23.26
N ILE A 272 -7.59 -25.36 -21.98
CA ILE A 272 -6.64 -25.61 -20.88
C ILE A 272 -6.38 -27.12 -20.72
N ASN A 273 -7.40 -27.95 -20.99
CA ASN A 273 -7.32 -29.41 -20.95
C ASN A 273 -6.70 -29.97 -19.66
N ASN A 274 -6.86 -29.24 -18.55
CA ASN A 274 -6.43 -29.62 -17.22
C ASN A 274 -7.44 -29.05 -16.21
N THR A 275 -8.18 -29.93 -15.54
CA THR A 275 -9.25 -29.52 -14.62
C THR A 275 -8.70 -28.90 -13.33
N GLY A 276 -7.51 -29.33 -12.87
CA GLY A 276 -6.87 -28.73 -11.69
C GLY A 276 -6.51 -27.28 -11.95
N ILE A 277 -5.76 -27.02 -13.02
CA ILE A 277 -5.37 -25.66 -13.44
C ILE A 277 -6.60 -24.78 -13.68
N TYR A 278 -7.64 -25.30 -14.34
CA TYR A 278 -8.86 -24.52 -14.58
C TYR A 278 -9.55 -24.12 -13.26
N ASN A 279 -9.69 -25.06 -12.32
CA ASN A 279 -10.32 -24.78 -11.05
C ASN A 279 -9.51 -23.78 -10.22
N GLU A 280 -8.18 -23.89 -10.23
CA GLU A 280 -7.26 -22.98 -9.57
C GLU A 280 -7.35 -21.56 -10.15
N LEU A 281 -7.25 -21.41 -11.48
CA LEU A 281 -7.46 -20.13 -12.15
C LEU A 281 -8.84 -19.53 -11.88
N SER A 282 -9.88 -20.37 -11.83
CA SER A 282 -11.22 -19.92 -11.47
C SER A 282 -11.29 -19.44 -10.02
N ALA A 283 -10.63 -20.12 -9.09
CA ALA A 283 -10.56 -19.70 -7.69
C ALA A 283 -9.79 -18.39 -7.55
N MET A 284 -8.64 -18.25 -8.21
CA MET A 284 -7.86 -17.00 -8.25
C MET A 284 -8.67 -15.83 -8.82
N LEU A 285 -9.46 -16.07 -9.88
CA LEU A 285 -10.33 -15.03 -10.44
C LEU A 285 -11.47 -14.66 -9.50
N VAL A 286 -12.05 -15.63 -8.79
CA VAL A 286 -13.07 -15.34 -7.77
C VAL A 286 -12.44 -14.54 -6.64
N ASP A 287 -11.25 -14.93 -6.18
CA ASP A 287 -10.50 -14.18 -5.19
C ASP A 287 -10.26 -12.75 -5.67
N ASP A 288 -9.56 -12.53 -6.78
CA ASP A 288 -9.27 -11.20 -7.36
C ASP A 288 -10.54 -10.35 -7.61
N LYS A 289 -11.61 -10.95 -8.14
CA LYS A 289 -12.81 -10.21 -8.56
C LYS A 289 -13.86 -10.04 -7.48
N VAL A 290 -13.90 -10.89 -6.45
CA VAL A 290 -14.96 -10.91 -5.43
C VAL A 290 -14.41 -10.65 -4.04
N TYR A 291 -13.30 -11.28 -3.65
CA TYR A 291 -12.76 -11.22 -2.28
C TYR A 291 -11.53 -10.34 -2.10
N GLY A 292 -10.81 -10.05 -3.19
CA GLY A 292 -9.59 -9.25 -3.19
C GLY A 292 -9.86 -7.75 -3.04
N SER A 293 -8.79 -6.95 -3.11
CA SER A 293 -8.84 -5.50 -2.85
C SER A 293 -9.83 -4.72 -3.74
N SER A 294 -10.09 -5.21 -4.95
CA SER A 294 -11.08 -4.64 -5.88
C SER A 294 -12.46 -5.30 -5.82
N GLY A 295 -12.65 -6.29 -4.94
CA GLY A 295 -13.85 -7.10 -4.80
C GLY A 295 -15.09 -6.26 -4.52
N ALA A 296 -15.04 -5.41 -3.48
CA ALA A 296 -16.13 -4.51 -3.10
C ALA A 296 -16.57 -3.61 -4.27
N THR A 297 -15.62 -3.01 -4.99
CA THR A 297 -15.89 -2.18 -6.17
C THR A 297 -16.54 -2.97 -7.30
N ASN A 298 -16.05 -4.19 -7.58
CA ASN A 298 -16.60 -5.03 -8.64
C ASN A 298 -18.02 -5.50 -8.31
N ILE A 299 -18.26 -5.92 -7.06
CA ILE A 299 -19.57 -6.31 -6.56
C ILE A 299 -20.53 -5.12 -6.64
N SER A 300 -20.10 -3.95 -6.16
CA SER A 300 -20.91 -2.72 -6.20
C SER A 300 -21.33 -2.38 -7.63
N LYS A 301 -20.40 -2.36 -8.59
CA LYS A 301 -20.70 -2.14 -10.02
C LYS A 301 -21.72 -3.16 -10.55
N LYS A 302 -21.60 -4.43 -10.16
CA LYS A 302 -22.53 -5.47 -10.59
C LYS A 302 -23.91 -5.29 -9.97
N LEU A 303 -23.98 -4.92 -8.68
CA LEU A 303 -25.23 -4.62 -7.99
C LEU A 303 -25.93 -3.38 -8.60
N VAL A 304 -25.18 -2.33 -8.95
CA VAL A 304 -25.72 -1.18 -9.68
C VAL A 304 -26.32 -1.61 -11.02
N ALA A 305 -25.59 -2.40 -11.81
CA ALA A 305 -26.11 -2.92 -13.08
C ALA A 305 -27.39 -3.76 -12.88
N MET A 306 -27.45 -4.56 -11.81
CA MET A 306 -28.63 -5.36 -11.49
C MET A 306 -29.81 -4.51 -11.03
N ARG A 307 -29.58 -3.48 -10.20
CA ARG A 307 -30.61 -2.50 -9.78
C ARG A 307 -31.19 -1.77 -10.99
N ASN A 308 -30.34 -1.39 -11.95
CA ASN A 308 -30.76 -0.77 -13.20
C ASN A 308 -31.58 -1.73 -14.07
N GLU A 309 -31.21 -3.02 -14.12
CA GLU A 309 -31.96 -4.05 -14.85
C GLU A 309 -33.37 -4.29 -14.29
N VAL A 310 -33.55 -4.15 -12.97
CA VAL A 310 -34.83 -4.35 -12.29
C VAL A 310 -35.66 -3.07 -12.11
N GLY A 311 -35.22 -1.95 -12.68
CA GLY A 311 -35.95 -0.68 -12.57
C GLY A 311 -36.03 -0.16 -11.13
N PHE A 312 -34.90 -0.14 -10.43
CA PHE A 312 -34.83 0.36 -9.05
C PHE A 312 -35.09 1.87 -8.98
N GLU A 313 -36.07 2.26 -8.16
CA GLU A 313 -36.46 3.64 -7.88
C GLU A 313 -36.40 3.92 -6.38
N ILE A 314 -35.93 5.11 -5.98
CA ILE A 314 -35.92 5.60 -4.60
C ILE A 314 -36.83 6.82 -4.49
N PHE A 315 -37.75 6.80 -3.55
CA PHE A 315 -38.72 7.88 -3.28
C PHE A 315 -38.25 8.82 -2.17
N ASP A 316 -37.41 8.37 -1.24
CA ASP A 316 -36.80 9.26 -0.25
C ASP A 316 -35.66 10.08 -0.88
N TYR A 317 -35.73 11.40 -0.72
CA TYR A 317 -34.78 12.34 -1.33
C TYR A 317 -33.34 12.18 -0.81
N TYR A 318 -33.18 11.94 0.50
CA TYR A 318 -31.87 11.85 1.14
C TYR A 318 -31.24 10.47 0.90
N MET A 319 -32.03 9.39 0.94
CA MET A 319 -31.56 8.07 0.49
C MET A 319 -31.14 8.08 -0.99
N ALA A 320 -31.86 8.85 -1.83
CA ALA A 320 -31.46 9.06 -3.22
C ALA A 320 -30.18 9.91 -3.35
N GLN A 321 -29.86 10.77 -2.36
CA GLN A 321 -28.58 11.47 -2.31
C GLN A 321 -27.46 10.49 -1.98
N ASP A 322 -27.60 9.70 -0.91
CA ASP A 322 -26.61 8.71 -0.48
C ASP A 322 -26.33 7.68 -1.57
N TYR A 323 -27.38 7.21 -2.25
CA TYR A 323 -27.23 6.24 -3.32
C TYR A 323 -26.41 6.77 -4.51
N ARG A 324 -26.33 8.11 -4.73
CA ARG A 324 -25.49 8.67 -5.78
C ARG A 324 -24.00 8.49 -5.54
N GLU A 325 -23.58 8.25 -4.30
CA GLU A 325 -22.19 7.86 -4.01
C GLU A 325 -21.88 6.46 -4.57
N THR A 326 -22.90 5.60 -4.61
CA THR A 326 -22.81 4.25 -5.20
C THR A 326 -23.01 4.26 -6.72
N ASP A 327 -23.97 5.05 -7.22
CA ASP A 327 -24.25 5.22 -8.65
C ASP A 327 -24.38 6.71 -9.00
N THR A 328 -23.28 7.31 -9.48
CA THR A 328 -23.22 8.73 -9.84
C THR A 328 -24.15 9.10 -11.00
N SER A 329 -24.63 8.12 -11.76
CA SER A 329 -25.59 8.32 -12.85
C SER A 329 -27.05 8.26 -12.40
N PHE A 330 -27.30 7.90 -11.14
CA PHE A 330 -28.65 7.81 -10.60
C PHE A 330 -29.30 9.18 -10.47
N GLU A 331 -30.44 9.35 -11.14
CA GLU A 331 -31.28 10.55 -11.03
C GLU A 331 -32.64 10.19 -10.45
N GLN A 332 -32.99 10.85 -9.34
CA GLN A 332 -34.34 10.76 -8.80
C GLN A 332 -35.28 11.58 -9.68
N THR A 333 -36.25 10.91 -10.32
CA THR A 333 -37.23 11.54 -11.22
C THR A 333 -38.64 11.65 -10.62
N ASN A 334 -38.88 11.01 -9.47
CA ASN A 334 -40.17 11.06 -8.78
C ASN A 334 -40.25 12.24 -7.78
N SER A 335 -41.46 12.53 -7.31
CA SER A 335 -41.75 13.60 -6.33
C SER A 335 -41.73 13.12 -4.87
N GLY A 336 -41.19 11.92 -4.62
CA GLY A 336 -41.29 11.20 -3.35
C GLY A 336 -42.67 10.59 -3.06
N ASP A 337 -42.70 9.73 -2.05
CA ASP A 337 -43.91 9.05 -1.54
C ASP A 337 -43.86 9.04 0.00
N LYS A 338 -45.05 9.07 0.65
CA LYS A 338 -45.14 9.14 2.11
C LYS A 338 -45.01 7.80 2.82
N LYS A 339 -45.13 6.69 2.09
CA LYS A 339 -45.16 5.33 2.62
C LYS A 339 -44.12 4.45 1.95
N VAL A 340 -43.96 4.59 0.64
CA VAL A 340 -42.99 3.81 -0.14
C VAL A 340 -41.65 4.54 -0.13
N LEU A 341 -40.59 3.86 0.28
CA LEU A 341 -39.22 4.39 0.27
C LEU A 341 -38.50 4.04 -1.02
N ALA A 342 -38.74 2.85 -1.55
CA ALA A 342 -38.15 2.38 -2.79
C ALA A 342 -39.05 1.37 -3.51
N ARG A 343 -38.82 1.17 -4.80
CA ARG A 343 -39.50 0.16 -5.62
C ARG A 343 -38.52 -0.51 -6.57
N ILE A 344 -38.73 -1.79 -6.85
CA ILE A 344 -38.21 -2.46 -8.04
C ILE A 344 -39.39 -2.85 -8.93
N GLU A 345 -39.29 -2.60 -10.23
CA GLU A 345 -40.39 -2.89 -11.19
C GLU A 345 -40.60 -4.40 -11.38
N LYS A 346 -39.56 -5.19 -11.14
CA LYS A 346 -39.57 -6.64 -11.22
C LYS A 346 -38.49 -7.23 -10.33
N THR A 347 -38.50 -8.53 -10.14
CA THR A 347 -37.37 -9.26 -9.54
C THR A 347 -36.59 -9.99 -10.64
N LEU A 348 -35.45 -10.60 -10.28
CA LEU A 348 -34.68 -11.41 -11.24
C LEU A 348 -35.41 -12.69 -11.68
N THR A 349 -36.48 -13.07 -10.97
CA THR A 349 -37.18 -14.35 -11.15
C THR A 349 -38.69 -14.18 -11.38
N SER A 350 -39.24 -12.99 -11.23
CA SER A 350 -40.66 -12.65 -11.45
C SER A 350 -40.80 -11.25 -12.04
N GLU A 351 -41.84 -11.05 -12.86
CA GLU A 351 -42.25 -9.76 -13.44
C GLU A 351 -43.07 -8.89 -12.46
N ASP A 352 -43.32 -9.38 -11.25
CA ASP A 352 -44.07 -8.63 -10.24
C ASP A 352 -43.20 -7.54 -9.60
N ALA A 353 -43.76 -6.33 -9.52
CA ALA A 353 -43.13 -5.22 -8.82
C ALA A 353 -43.13 -5.45 -7.30
N VAL A 354 -42.08 -4.98 -6.65
CA VAL A 354 -41.94 -5.02 -5.19
C VAL A 354 -41.71 -3.61 -4.68
N GLU A 355 -42.53 -3.19 -3.73
CA GLU A 355 -42.41 -1.92 -3.03
C GLU A 355 -41.81 -2.18 -1.65
N PHE A 356 -40.91 -1.29 -1.23
CA PHE A 356 -40.31 -1.27 0.09
C PHE A 356 -40.85 -0.07 0.84
N THR A 357 -41.61 -0.32 1.90
CA THR A 357 -42.26 0.73 2.68
C THR A 357 -41.38 1.20 3.84
N ALA A 358 -41.76 2.33 4.44
CA ALA A 358 -41.14 2.82 5.67
C ALA A 358 -41.29 1.82 6.83
N ASP A 359 -42.43 1.13 6.91
CA ASP A 359 -42.66 0.09 7.91
C ASP A 359 -41.74 -1.12 7.67
N ASP A 360 -41.53 -1.53 6.41
CA ASP A 360 -40.59 -2.60 6.06
C ASP A 360 -39.15 -2.25 6.46
N LEU A 361 -38.71 -1.00 6.22
CA LEU A 361 -37.39 -0.54 6.63
C LEU A 361 -37.27 -0.50 8.16
N PHE A 362 -38.30 -0.03 8.85
CA PHE A 362 -38.32 0.03 10.31
C PHE A 362 -38.25 -1.37 10.94
N ILE A 363 -39.04 -2.31 10.44
CA ILE A 363 -38.99 -3.73 10.87
C ILE A 363 -37.60 -4.30 10.60
N TYR A 364 -37.06 -4.11 9.40
CA TYR A 364 -35.71 -4.58 9.05
C TYR A 364 -34.63 -4.01 9.99
N ALA A 365 -34.70 -2.72 10.33
CA ALA A 365 -33.77 -2.10 11.27
C ALA A 365 -33.88 -2.72 12.67
N LEU A 366 -35.11 -2.89 13.18
CA LEU A 366 -35.35 -3.50 14.49
C LEU A 366 -34.97 -4.99 14.55
N GLU A 367 -35.09 -5.74 13.45
CA GLU A 367 -34.62 -7.13 13.38
C GLU A 367 -33.09 -7.24 13.41
N LYS A 368 -32.37 -6.20 12.99
CA LYS A 368 -30.89 -6.20 12.92
C LYS A 368 -30.24 -5.93 14.26
N ASN A 369 -30.58 -4.81 14.88
CA ASN A 369 -30.04 -4.43 16.19
C ASN A 369 -30.97 -3.41 16.86
N PRO A 370 -32.03 -3.86 17.54
CA PRO A 370 -33.03 -2.97 18.09
C PRO A 370 -32.49 -2.10 19.22
N ALA A 371 -31.53 -2.60 20.01
CA ALA A 371 -30.91 -1.88 21.10
C ALA A 371 -30.11 -0.67 20.60
N ILE A 372 -29.28 -0.84 19.56
CA ILE A 372 -28.46 0.26 19.04
C ILE A 372 -29.29 1.36 18.38
N TYR A 373 -30.33 0.99 17.62
CA TYR A 373 -31.23 1.97 17.02
C TYR A 373 -32.04 2.72 18.06
N THR A 374 -32.45 2.02 19.13
CA THR A 374 -33.16 2.64 20.26
C THR A 374 -32.24 3.60 21.00
N LEU A 375 -30.98 3.21 21.24
CA LEU A 375 -29.94 4.04 21.85
C LEU A 375 -29.76 5.35 21.08
N TYR A 376 -29.51 5.29 19.76
CA TYR A 376 -29.34 6.52 18.96
C TYR A 376 -30.61 7.35 18.87
N ALA A 377 -31.79 6.73 18.83
CA ALA A 377 -33.06 7.44 18.77
C ALA A 377 -33.44 8.14 20.09
N SER A 378 -32.93 7.67 21.24
CA SER A 378 -33.22 8.25 22.55
C SER A 378 -32.26 9.39 22.92
N GLN A 379 -31.02 9.40 22.43
CA GLN A 379 -29.95 10.31 22.92
C GLN A 379 -30.39 11.76 23.07
N PHE A 380 -30.97 12.37 22.02
CA PHE A 380 -31.38 13.77 22.09
C PHE A 380 -32.49 14.00 23.12
N LYS A 381 -33.40 13.04 23.29
CA LYS A 381 -34.45 13.14 24.31
C LYS A 381 -33.87 12.99 25.70
N GLU A 382 -33.00 12.01 25.94
CA GLU A 382 -32.35 11.84 27.24
C GLU A 382 -31.58 13.11 27.63
N LEU A 383 -30.82 13.67 26.69
CA LEU A 383 -30.17 14.96 26.87
C LEU A 383 -31.15 16.10 27.12
N LEU A 384 -32.25 16.19 26.38
CA LEU A 384 -33.25 17.25 26.57
C LEU A 384 -33.90 17.20 27.96
N TYR A 385 -34.01 16.02 28.57
CA TYR A 385 -34.61 15.84 29.89
C TYR A 385 -33.59 15.78 31.04
N SER A 386 -32.29 15.87 30.75
CA SER A 386 -31.22 15.84 31.76
C SER A 386 -31.15 17.12 32.61
N GLU A 387 -30.43 17.03 33.72
CA GLU A 387 -30.07 18.20 34.53
C GLU A 387 -29.14 19.13 33.74
N TYR A 388 -28.25 18.58 32.89
CA TYR A 388 -27.34 19.34 32.02
C TYR A 388 -28.07 20.29 31.07
N TYR A 389 -29.17 19.85 30.46
CA TYR A 389 -29.99 20.77 29.64
C TYR A 389 -30.59 21.88 30.50
N THR A 390 -31.04 21.55 31.71
CA THR A 390 -31.62 22.56 32.62
C THR A 390 -30.58 23.60 33.03
N GLU A 391 -29.36 23.16 33.31
CA GLU A 391 -28.24 24.02 33.67
C GLU A 391 -27.83 24.92 32.50
N ALA A 392 -27.64 24.35 31.31
CA ALA A 392 -27.15 25.08 30.15
C ALA A 392 -28.23 25.94 29.45
N PHE A 393 -29.46 25.43 29.34
CA PHE A 393 -30.54 26.01 28.53
C PHE A 393 -31.82 26.33 29.32
N GLY A 394 -31.86 26.09 30.64
CA GLY A 394 -33.02 26.38 31.48
C GLY A 394 -34.19 25.38 31.33
N ASP A 395 -35.33 25.74 31.92
CA ASP A 395 -36.48 24.83 32.06
C ASP A 395 -37.30 24.60 30.77
N GLU A 396 -37.21 25.49 29.78
CA GLU A 396 -38.02 25.40 28.54
C GLU A 396 -37.46 24.36 27.57
N ARG A 397 -38.11 23.19 27.52
CA ARG A 397 -37.73 22.06 26.67
C ARG A 397 -38.18 22.18 25.22
N ASN A 398 -39.09 23.11 24.90
CA ASN A 398 -39.39 23.41 23.51
C ASN A 398 -38.29 24.31 22.96
N ILE A 399 -37.31 23.69 22.28
CA ILE A 399 -36.14 24.41 21.72
C ILE A 399 -36.51 25.59 20.83
N ASN A 400 -37.68 25.57 20.18
CA ASN A 400 -38.14 26.68 19.32
C ASN A 400 -38.77 27.85 20.10
N LYS A 401 -38.99 27.69 21.41
CA LYS A 401 -39.54 28.70 22.32
C LYS A 401 -38.58 29.12 23.42
N ASN A 402 -37.45 28.43 23.53
CA ASN A 402 -36.43 28.70 24.52
C ASN A 402 -35.73 30.02 24.14
N ASP A 403 -35.75 31.00 25.04
CA ASP A 403 -35.22 32.35 24.86
C ASP A 403 -34.01 32.62 25.78
N THR A 404 -33.35 31.56 26.23
CA THR A 404 -32.10 31.70 27.00
C THR A 404 -30.97 32.20 26.11
N ALA A 405 -30.01 32.91 26.71
CA ALA A 405 -28.82 33.39 26.01
C ALA A 405 -28.04 32.26 25.33
N ARG A 406 -28.01 31.07 25.95
CA ARG A 406 -27.36 29.88 25.38
C ARG A 406 -28.10 29.36 24.14
N MET A 407 -29.44 29.41 24.12
CA MET A 407 -30.21 29.07 22.91
C MET A 407 -29.99 30.09 21.78
N ASP A 408 -29.86 31.38 22.11
CA ASP A 408 -29.51 32.42 21.14
C ASP A 408 -28.13 32.16 20.49
N GLU A 409 -27.15 31.67 21.27
CA GLU A 409 -25.86 31.21 20.75
C GLU A 409 -26.03 30.05 19.76
N MET A 410 -26.84 29.03 20.08
CA MET A 410 -27.11 27.93 19.16
C MET A 410 -27.77 28.39 17.86
N HIS A 411 -28.70 29.35 17.94
CA HIS A 411 -29.28 29.98 16.75
C HIS A 411 -28.24 30.76 15.93
N ALA A 412 -27.29 31.42 16.59
CA ALA A 412 -26.18 32.09 15.92
C ALA A 412 -25.24 31.10 15.20
N VAL A 413 -24.96 29.94 15.80
CA VAL A 413 -24.18 28.87 15.17
C VAL A 413 -24.88 28.34 13.90
N VAL A 414 -26.20 28.10 13.95
CA VAL A 414 -26.99 27.75 12.76
C VAL A 414 -26.91 28.83 11.68
N ALA A 415 -26.98 30.11 12.07
CA ALA A 415 -26.85 31.23 11.14
C ALA A 415 -25.45 31.30 10.52
N ASN A 416 -24.39 31.06 11.31
CA ASN A 416 -23.01 31.03 10.84
C ASN A 416 -22.76 29.89 9.85
N SER A 417 -23.30 28.69 10.10
CA SER A 417 -23.24 27.57 9.15
C SER A 417 -23.88 27.93 7.80
N LYS A 418 -25.02 28.65 7.80
CA LYS A 418 -25.63 29.18 6.57
C LYS A 418 -24.74 30.19 5.85
N GLN A 419 -24.08 31.10 6.60
CA GLN A 419 -23.14 32.06 6.01
C GLN A 419 -21.94 31.35 5.38
N TYR A 420 -21.42 30.32 6.05
CA TYR A 420 -20.31 29.53 5.54
C TYR A 420 -20.68 28.77 4.26
N TYR A 421 -21.88 28.18 4.17
CA TYR A 421 -22.42 27.62 2.93
C TYR A 421 -22.46 28.66 1.79
N ILE A 422 -22.93 29.89 2.06
CA ILE A 422 -22.95 30.98 1.06
C ILE A 422 -21.53 31.33 0.60
N TYR A 423 -20.59 31.42 1.54
CA TYR A 423 -19.18 31.68 1.27
C TYR A 423 -18.57 30.60 0.38
N MET A 424 -18.71 29.32 0.74
CA MET A 424 -18.19 28.19 -0.03
C MET A 424 -18.78 28.13 -1.43
N LYS A 425 -20.08 28.39 -1.57
CA LYS A 425 -20.72 28.50 -2.88
C LYS A 425 -20.11 29.63 -3.73
N SER A 426 -19.88 30.79 -3.14
CA SER A 426 -19.26 31.93 -3.85
C SER A 426 -17.82 31.65 -4.28
N LEU A 427 -17.08 30.90 -3.47
CA LEU A 427 -15.71 30.47 -3.77
C LEU A 427 -15.69 29.54 -4.99
N TYR A 428 -16.58 28.54 -5.02
CA TYR A 428 -16.69 27.63 -6.17
C TYR A 428 -17.05 28.39 -7.46
N GLU A 429 -17.99 29.32 -7.38
CA GLU A 429 -18.37 30.20 -8.51
C GLU A 429 -17.17 31.04 -8.99
N GLN A 430 -16.33 31.55 -8.08
CA GLN A 430 -15.12 32.31 -8.43
C GLN A 430 -14.09 31.47 -9.22
N TYR A 431 -13.95 30.19 -8.90
CA TYR A 431 -13.08 29.26 -9.62
C TYR A 431 -13.74 28.60 -10.85
N GLY A 432 -14.97 28.99 -11.19
CA GLY A 432 -15.70 28.43 -12.33
C GLY A 432 -16.15 26.98 -12.13
N MET A 433 -16.25 26.53 -10.87
CA MET A 433 -16.69 25.18 -10.50
C MET A 433 -18.16 25.18 -10.07
N SER A 434 -18.84 24.04 -10.25
CA SER A 434 -20.20 23.86 -9.75
C SER A 434 -20.13 23.41 -8.29
N TYR A 435 -20.86 24.11 -7.40
CA TYR A 435 -20.96 23.71 -6.00
C TYR A 435 -21.80 22.43 -5.86
N PRO A 436 -21.33 21.39 -5.14
CA PRO A 436 -21.96 20.07 -5.15
C PRO A 436 -23.33 20.02 -4.44
N HIS A 437 -23.61 20.96 -3.53
CA HIS A 437 -24.87 21.00 -2.78
C HIS A 437 -25.88 21.95 -3.42
N ARG A 438 -27.10 21.46 -3.69
CA ARG A 438 -28.15 22.26 -4.36
C ARG A 438 -28.82 23.25 -3.42
N SER A 439 -28.85 22.93 -2.13
CA SER A 439 -29.50 23.71 -1.07
C SER A 439 -28.66 23.72 0.20
N PHE A 440 -28.98 24.64 1.12
CA PHE A 440 -28.37 24.61 2.46
C PHE A 440 -28.70 23.32 3.20
N LEU A 441 -29.88 22.72 2.99
CA LEU A 441 -30.24 21.46 3.64
C LEU A 441 -29.47 20.27 3.07
N ASP A 442 -29.10 20.29 1.78
CA ASP A 442 -28.21 19.28 1.18
C ASP A 442 -26.81 19.37 1.81
N TYR A 443 -26.33 20.59 2.04
CA TYR A 443 -25.09 20.85 2.74
C TYR A 443 -25.18 20.40 4.21
N ALA A 444 -26.24 20.78 4.92
CA ALA A 444 -26.44 20.42 6.32
C ALA A 444 -26.59 18.90 6.52
N TYR A 445 -27.21 18.20 5.57
CA TYR A 445 -27.28 16.74 5.56
C TYR A 445 -25.91 16.11 5.35
N SER A 446 -25.15 16.59 4.37
CA SER A 446 -23.80 16.08 4.09
C SER A 446 -22.79 16.35 5.22
N GLN A 447 -22.89 17.50 5.90
CA GLN A 447 -21.93 17.89 6.93
C GLN A 447 -22.31 17.42 8.34
N TYR A 448 -23.62 17.40 8.65
CA TYR A 448 -24.11 17.15 10.01
C TYR A 448 -25.11 16.00 10.10
N GLY A 449 -25.51 15.38 8.99
CA GLY A 449 -26.53 14.33 8.97
C GLY A 449 -27.96 14.81 9.19
N THR A 450 -28.23 16.11 9.05
CA THR A 450 -29.53 16.72 9.40
C THR A 450 -30.37 17.08 8.18
N LYS A 451 -31.68 16.81 8.23
CA LYS A 451 -32.64 17.01 7.14
C LYS A 451 -33.44 18.31 7.28
N THR A 452 -33.46 18.89 8.48
CA THR A 452 -34.19 20.13 8.76
C THR A 452 -33.34 21.09 9.59
N GLU A 453 -33.67 22.37 9.56
CA GLU A 453 -33.01 23.36 10.43
C GLU A 453 -33.25 23.09 11.92
N THR A 454 -34.39 22.48 12.27
CA THR A 454 -34.67 22.06 13.64
C THR A 454 -33.75 20.92 14.06
N GLU A 455 -33.54 19.92 13.19
CA GLU A 455 -32.56 18.85 13.46
C GLU A 455 -31.13 19.39 13.54
N LEU A 456 -30.78 20.39 12.73
CA LEU A 456 -29.49 21.08 12.84
C LEU A 456 -29.33 21.81 14.17
N LEU A 457 -30.38 22.47 14.65
CA LEU A 457 -30.38 23.06 15.99
C LEU A 457 -30.21 21.99 17.07
N GLN A 458 -30.92 20.87 16.96
CA GLN A 458 -30.78 19.72 17.88
C GLN A 458 -29.37 19.14 17.86
N TYR A 459 -28.74 19.06 16.69
CA TYR A 459 -27.35 18.62 16.54
C TYR A 459 -26.39 19.50 17.35
N PHE A 460 -26.49 20.83 17.22
CA PHE A 460 -25.63 21.74 17.97
C PHE A 460 -25.92 21.70 19.48
N ILE A 461 -27.19 21.60 19.89
CA ILE A 461 -27.54 21.38 21.31
C ILE A 461 -26.95 20.05 21.83
N ASN A 462 -27.00 18.98 21.04
CA ASN A 462 -26.40 17.69 21.42
C ASN A 462 -24.88 17.84 21.55
N SER A 463 -24.22 18.46 20.57
CA SER A 463 -22.78 18.74 20.63
C SER A 463 -22.37 19.52 21.88
N GLU A 464 -23.21 20.47 22.30
CA GLU A 464 -23.00 21.31 23.48
C GLU A 464 -23.11 20.52 24.80
N LEU A 465 -23.99 19.52 24.84
CA LEU A 465 -24.28 18.76 26.06
C LEU A 465 -23.47 17.47 26.21
N ARG A 466 -22.88 16.95 25.13
CA ARG A 466 -22.05 15.73 25.19
C ARG A 466 -20.89 15.82 26.18
N PRO A 467 -20.12 16.93 26.28
CA PRO A 467 -19.04 17.03 27.26
C PRO A 467 -19.51 16.82 28.71
N TYR A 468 -20.74 17.20 29.05
CA TYR A 468 -21.28 17.00 30.40
C TYR A 468 -21.47 15.51 30.72
N LEU A 469 -22.03 14.73 29.78
CA LEU A 469 -22.16 13.28 29.94
C LEU A 469 -20.81 12.58 30.04
N ILE A 470 -19.85 13.04 29.25
CA ILE A 470 -18.49 12.49 29.27
C ILE A 470 -17.82 12.82 30.61
N ASN A 471 -17.98 14.05 31.11
CA ASN A 471 -17.44 14.44 32.41
C ASN A 471 -18.08 13.64 33.55
N GLU A 472 -19.39 13.34 33.49
CA GLU A 472 -20.04 12.45 34.45
C GLU A 472 -19.40 11.06 34.47
N ILE A 473 -19.11 10.48 33.29
CA ILE A 473 -18.39 9.19 33.20
C ILE A 473 -16.97 9.30 33.74
N ILE A 474 -16.25 10.39 33.44
CA ILE A 474 -14.90 10.65 33.98
C ILE A 474 -14.92 10.63 35.51
N GLU A 475 -15.92 11.25 36.13
CA GLU A 475 -16.09 11.28 37.58
C GLU A 475 -16.57 9.93 38.15
N GLU A 476 -17.57 9.29 37.55
CA GLU A 476 -18.15 8.03 38.03
C GLU A 476 -17.14 6.88 38.03
N TYR A 477 -16.27 6.83 37.02
CA TYR A 477 -15.26 5.79 36.87
C TYR A 477 -13.88 6.21 37.40
N ASN A 478 -13.75 7.39 38.03
CA ASN A 478 -12.47 7.96 38.49
C ASN A 478 -11.37 7.90 37.41
N ILE A 479 -11.71 8.24 36.17
CA ILE A 479 -10.81 8.05 35.01
C ILE A 479 -9.48 8.77 35.24
N VAL A 480 -9.50 9.98 35.77
CA VAL A 480 -8.28 10.77 36.03
C VAL A 480 -7.31 10.04 36.97
N GLU A 481 -7.80 9.38 38.01
CA GLU A 481 -6.98 8.60 38.94
C GLU A 481 -6.36 7.38 38.24
N ASN A 482 -7.15 6.67 37.42
CA ASN A 482 -6.66 5.50 36.69
C ASN A 482 -5.65 5.85 35.58
N LEU A 483 -5.68 7.08 35.07
CA LEU A 483 -4.70 7.57 34.12
C LEU A 483 -3.38 8.03 34.78
N TYR A 484 -3.32 8.11 36.11
CA TYR A 484 -2.15 8.66 36.79
C TYR A 484 -0.88 7.86 36.51
N ASP A 485 -0.94 6.53 36.55
CA ASP A 485 0.21 5.65 36.28
C ASP A 485 0.77 5.84 34.87
N ILE A 486 -0.09 6.13 33.88
CA ILE A 486 0.33 6.43 32.50
C ILE A 486 1.03 7.79 32.42
N VAL A 487 0.55 8.77 33.18
CA VAL A 487 1.21 10.08 33.26
C VAL A 487 2.57 9.96 33.96
N GLU A 488 2.69 9.10 34.98
CA GLU A 488 3.98 8.80 35.61
C GLU A 488 4.95 8.14 34.62
N ASP A 489 4.48 7.16 33.85
CA ASP A 489 5.26 6.49 32.80
C ASP A 489 5.71 7.47 31.68
N ASN A 490 4.81 8.34 31.22
CA ASN A 490 5.13 9.39 30.24
C ASN A 490 6.20 10.36 30.76
N TYR A 491 6.16 10.68 32.05
CA TYR A 491 7.14 11.57 32.68
C TYR A 491 8.49 10.88 32.88
N ASP A 492 8.50 9.65 33.41
CA ASP A 492 9.73 8.93 33.76
C ASP A 492 10.55 8.53 32.52
N ASN A 493 9.89 8.31 31.38
CA ASN A 493 10.51 7.90 30.11
C ASN A 493 10.63 9.05 29.08
N TYR A 494 10.49 10.29 29.53
CA TYR A 494 10.53 11.46 28.65
C TYR A 494 11.81 11.53 27.79
N PHE A 495 11.64 11.88 26.53
CA PHE A 495 12.68 12.38 25.65
C PHE A 495 12.07 13.22 24.52
N SER A 496 12.91 14.07 23.91
CA SER A 496 12.65 14.76 22.65
C SER A 496 13.96 14.80 21.85
N LEU A 497 14.02 14.05 20.75
CA LEU A 497 15.26 13.84 19.98
C LEU A 497 14.98 13.86 18.48
N ASP A 498 15.81 14.57 17.72
CA ASP A 498 15.90 14.37 16.28
C ASP A 498 16.78 13.15 15.99
N VAL A 499 16.29 12.19 15.19
CA VAL A 499 16.93 10.87 15.06
C VAL A 499 17.19 10.51 13.60
N VAL A 500 18.46 10.21 13.31
CA VAL A 500 18.87 9.54 12.07
C VAL A 500 19.43 8.17 12.43
N GLN A 501 18.87 7.11 11.85
CA GLN A 501 19.37 5.76 12.07
C GLN A 501 20.22 5.28 10.89
N LEU A 502 21.25 4.49 11.22
CA LEU A 502 21.94 3.58 10.30
C LEU A 502 21.60 2.14 10.70
N LEU A 503 20.87 1.43 9.85
CA LEU A 503 20.50 0.04 10.03
C LEU A 503 21.48 -0.88 9.30
N ILE A 504 22.06 -1.82 10.03
CA ILE A 504 22.80 -2.98 9.52
C ILE A 504 21.85 -4.18 9.52
N PHE A 505 21.57 -4.73 8.34
CA PHE A 505 20.61 -5.82 8.20
C PHE A 505 21.05 -6.89 7.20
N PHE A 506 20.28 -7.98 7.14
CA PHE A 506 20.43 -9.10 6.20
C PHE A 506 19.18 -9.22 5.33
N ASP A 507 19.37 -9.66 4.09
CA ASP A 507 18.30 -9.94 3.13
C ASP A 507 18.70 -11.20 2.33
N PHE A 508 18.37 -12.36 2.88
CA PHE A 508 18.70 -13.69 2.35
C PHE A 508 17.71 -14.15 1.28
N ASP A 509 16.45 -13.73 1.37
CA ASP A 509 15.41 -14.05 0.39
C ASP A 509 15.36 -13.04 -0.79
N GLU A 510 16.20 -12.01 -0.73
CA GLU A 510 16.44 -10.98 -1.75
C GLU A 510 15.16 -10.19 -2.08
N ASP A 511 14.27 -10.01 -1.09
CA ASP A 511 13.03 -9.27 -1.22
C ASP A 511 13.16 -7.77 -0.91
N ALA A 512 14.36 -7.33 -0.54
CA ALA A 512 14.70 -5.96 -0.16
C ALA A 512 14.09 -5.45 1.15
N ASN A 513 13.55 -6.34 2.00
CA ASN A 513 13.24 -6.07 3.39
C ASN A 513 14.27 -6.75 4.30
N PRO A 514 14.48 -6.22 5.51
CA PRO A 514 15.26 -6.91 6.52
C PRO A 514 14.62 -8.25 6.93
N ASP A 515 15.43 -9.31 6.94
CA ASP A 515 15.09 -10.56 7.61
C ASP A 515 15.14 -10.41 9.14
N ASP A 516 14.47 -11.31 9.86
CA ASP A 516 14.54 -11.38 11.32
C ASP A 516 15.97 -11.72 11.79
N TYR A 517 16.62 -10.73 12.40
CA TYR A 517 17.99 -10.85 12.89
C TYR A 517 18.11 -11.88 14.02
N ASN A 518 17.13 -11.93 14.92
CA ASN A 518 17.15 -12.84 16.06
C ASN A 518 17.00 -14.29 15.60
N GLU A 519 16.09 -14.56 14.65
CA GLU A 519 15.93 -15.88 14.05
C GLU A 519 17.22 -16.33 13.34
N TYR A 520 17.84 -15.43 12.56
CA TYR A 520 19.12 -15.72 11.91
C TYR A 520 20.21 -16.03 12.95
N PHE A 521 20.39 -15.16 13.95
CA PHE A 521 21.43 -15.33 14.96
C PHE A 521 21.26 -16.64 15.74
N ASP A 522 20.03 -16.99 16.13
CA ASP A 522 19.71 -18.22 16.86
C ASP A 522 19.84 -19.49 16.01
N SER A 523 19.70 -19.38 14.69
CA SER A 523 19.93 -20.50 13.77
C SER A 523 21.40 -20.92 13.69
N LEU A 524 22.33 -20.01 14.03
CA LEU A 524 23.76 -20.25 13.95
C LEU A 524 24.26 -21.12 15.10
N SER A 525 25.28 -21.95 14.82
CA SER A 525 26.01 -22.63 15.90
C SER A 525 26.74 -21.61 16.78
N VAL A 526 26.95 -21.92 18.06
CA VAL A 526 27.67 -21.03 19.00
C VAL A 526 29.00 -20.50 18.46
N ALA A 527 29.80 -21.34 17.79
CA ALA A 527 31.06 -20.91 17.18
C ALA A 527 30.86 -19.87 16.06
N LYS A 528 29.76 -19.97 15.31
CA LYS A 528 29.39 -19.02 14.26
C LYS A 528 28.78 -17.74 14.81
N GLN A 529 28.05 -17.81 15.91
CA GLN A 529 27.62 -16.63 16.66
C GLN A 529 28.83 -15.83 17.14
N ASP A 530 29.82 -16.50 17.75
CA ASP A 530 31.06 -15.85 18.20
C ASP A 530 31.82 -15.17 17.04
N GLU A 531 31.92 -15.85 15.89
CA GLU A 531 32.52 -15.28 14.66
C GLU A 531 31.75 -14.04 14.17
N LEU A 532 30.42 -14.11 14.15
CA LEU A 532 29.56 -13.02 13.71
C LEU A 532 29.65 -11.80 14.64
N VAL A 533 29.66 -12.00 15.96
CA VAL A 533 29.81 -10.91 16.94
C VAL A 533 31.15 -10.20 16.77
N VAL A 534 32.24 -10.94 16.54
CA VAL A 534 33.56 -10.34 16.25
C VAL A 534 33.51 -9.52 14.96
N LEU A 535 32.81 -10.01 13.95
CA LEU A 535 32.68 -9.33 12.68
C LEU A 535 31.81 -8.06 12.77
N ILE A 536 30.70 -8.11 13.51
CA ILE A 536 29.85 -6.94 13.81
C ILE A 536 30.68 -5.87 14.51
N ALA A 537 31.44 -6.23 15.54
CA ALA A 537 32.31 -5.29 16.24
C ALA A 537 33.38 -4.69 15.31
N ALA A 538 33.95 -5.48 14.40
CA ALA A 538 34.88 -4.97 13.39
C ALA A 538 34.17 -4.01 12.41
N PHE A 539 32.94 -4.30 12.03
CA PHE A 539 32.16 -3.47 11.12
C PHE A 539 31.76 -2.15 11.77
N GLU A 540 31.29 -2.19 13.02
CA GLU A 540 30.98 -1.00 13.80
C GLU A 540 32.18 -0.07 13.90
N ASN A 541 33.38 -0.60 14.18
CA ASN A 541 34.60 0.21 14.19
C ASN A 541 34.88 0.83 12.82
N ALA A 542 34.72 0.08 11.72
CA ALA A 542 34.91 0.60 10.37
C ALA A 542 33.89 1.70 10.01
N ILE A 543 32.65 1.57 10.49
CA ILE A 543 31.59 2.58 10.36
C ILE A 543 31.97 3.83 11.15
N ARG A 544 32.39 3.70 12.41
CA ARG A 544 32.77 4.83 13.28
C ARG A 544 34.06 5.53 12.85
N ASP A 545 34.98 4.82 12.21
CA ASP A 545 36.21 5.40 11.64
C ASP A 545 35.94 6.17 10.34
N TYR A 546 34.72 6.12 9.80
CA TYR A 546 34.33 6.84 8.59
C TYR A 546 34.02 8.32 8.90
N ASP A 547 34.73 9.23 8.25
CA ASP A 547 34.72 10.68 8.53
C ASP A 547 33.65 11.44 7.69
N SER A 548 32.44 10.90 7.57
CA SER A 548 31.27 11.59 6.96
C SER A 548 29.94 11.06 7.51
N ASN A 549 28.83 11.64 7.06
CA ASN A 549 27.48 11.25 7.48
C ASN A 549 27.06 9.84 6.98
N PHE A 550 25.96 9.33 7.53
CA PHE A 550 25.43 8.01 7.18
C PHE A 550 25.02 7.88 5.70
N ASP A 551 24.51 8.92 5.06
CA ASP A 551 24.19 8.89 3.63
C ASP A 551 25.42 8.63 2.76
N ASP A 552 26.52 9.32 3.03
CA ASP A 552 27.78 9.16 2.31
C ASP A 552 28.39 7.78 2.58
N LEU A 553 28.36 7.33 3.84
CA LEU A 553 28.82 6.00 4.24
C LEU A 553 28.08 4.90 3.49
N VAL A 554 26.75 4.96 3.50
CA VAL A 554 25.88 3.99 2.82
C VAL A 554 26.19 3.99 1.32
N ASN A 555 26.31 5.16 0.70
CA ASN A 555 26.66 5.29 -0.72
C ASN A 555 28.06 4.74 -1.06
N GLU A 556 29.05 4.94 -0.19
CA GLU A 556 30.39 4.38 -0.35
C GLU A 556 30.38 2.86 -0.21
N TYR A 557 29.77 2.36 0.87
CA TYR A 557 29.58 0.95 1.11
C TYR A 557 28.93 0.31 -0.11
N PHE A 558 27.82 0.84 -0.62
CA PHE A 558 27.16 0.31 -1.82
C PHE A 558 28.08 0.23 -3.05
N LYS A 559 28.93 1.22 -3.30
CA LYS A 559 29.87 1.23 -4.44
C LYS A 559 31.04 0.26 -4.28
N ALA A 560 31.40 -0.10 -3.05
CA ALA A 560 32.51 -1.00 -2.77
C ALA A 560 32.28 -2.40 -3.37
N THR A 561 33.36 -3.04 -3.81
CA THR A 561 33.28 -4.43 -4.32
C THR A 561 33.40 -5.43 -3.18
N ARG A 562 33.02 -6.70 -3.39
CA ARG A 562 33.29 -7.77 -2.40
C ARG A 562 34.78 -8.01 -2.15
N THR A 563 35.67 -7.48 -3.00
CA THR A 563 37.13 -7.57 -2.83
C THR A 563 37.73 -6.25 -2.32
N ASP A 564 36.89 -5.31 -1.90
CA ASP A 564 37.32 -4.05 -1.32
C ASP A 564 38.11 -4.27 -0.02
N GLU A 565 39.15 -3.47 0.21
CA GLU A 565 40.05 -3.66 1.35
C GLU A 565 39.38 -3.32 2.69
N THR A 566 38.40 -2.41 2.69
CA THR A 566 37.68 -1.97 3.90
C THR A 566 36.33 -2.68 4.03
N TRP A 567 35.54 -2.66 2.95
CA TRP A 567 34.14 -3.09 3.00
C TRP A 567 33.92 -4.53 2.50
N GLY A 568 34.94 -5.13 1.87
CA GLY A 568 34.80 -6.39 1.15
C GLY A 568 34.46 -7.57 2.05
N GLU A 569 35.05 -7.63 3.25
CA GLU A 569 34.81 -8.70 4.23
C GLU A 569 33.36 -8.69 4.74
N PHE A 570 32.82 -7.52 5.07
CA PHE A 570 31.42 -7.35 5.51
C PHE A 570 30.40 -7.65 4.39
N LYS A 571 30.74 -7.27 3.15
CA LYS A 571 29.92 -7.62 1.98
C LYS A 571 29.97 -9.10 1.63
N GLN A 572 31.09 -9.76 1.88
CA GLN A 572 31.16 -11.21 1.76
C GLN A 572 30.28 -11.85 2.82
N ALA A 573 30.31 -11.33 4.05
CA ALA A 573 29.48 -11.69 5.20
C ALA A 573 27.96 -11.46 5.03
N GLY A 574 27.55 -10.73 3.99
CA GLY A 574 26.14 -10.48 3.66
C GLY A 574 25.54 -9.24 4.30
N PHE A 575 26.32 -8.37 4.95
CA PHE A 575 25.79 -7.16 5.59
C PHE A 575 25.30 -6.15 4.56
N LEU A 576 24.13 -5.58 4.80
CA LEU A 576 23.56 -4.46 4.08
C LEU A 576 23.43 -3.25 5.02
N LEU A 577 23.45 -2.05 4.43
CA LEU A 577 23.26 -0.80 5.16
C LEU A 577 22.07 -0.02 4.59
N LEU A 578 21.28 0.55 5.48
CA LEU A 578 20.23 1.51 5.19
C LEU A 578 20.35 2.69 6.16
N THR A 579 20.05 3.89 5.70
CA THR A 579 20.00 5.10 6.54
C THR A 579 18.66 5.79 6.36
N GLU A 580 18.07 6.24 7.47
CA GLU A 580 16.74 6.84 7.50
C GLU A 580 16.69 7.98 8.52
N ASN A 581 16.10 9.10 8.11
CA ASN A 581 15.69 10.15 9.04
C ASN A 581 14.30 9.77 9.59
N LEU A 582 14.20 9.65 10.91
CA LEU A 582 13.00 9.17 11.60
C LEU A 582 12.11 10.31 12.11
N ASN A 583 12.49 11.57 11.91
CA ASN A 583 11.71 12.72 12.34
C ASN A 583 10.35 12.74 11.61
N ILE A 584 9.30 13.05 12.35
CA ILE A 584 7.93 12.92 11.86
C ILE A 584 7.53 14.20 11.13
N GLN A 585 7.04 14.09 9.90
CA GLN A 585 6.55 15.25 9.15
C GLN A 585 5.29 15.84 9.79
N ASP A 586 5.23 17.16 9.85
CA ASP A 586 4.05 17.89 10.32
C ASP A 586 2.83 17.60 9.42
N SER A 587 1.66 17.47 10.05
CA SER A 587 0.44 17.08 9.36
C SER A 587 -0.14 18.19 8.46
N GLU A 588 0.19 19.45 8.74
CA GLU A 588 -0.22 20.64 8.00
C GLU A 588 0.85 21.12 7.00
N ASP A 589 2.14 20.92 7.30
CA ASP A 589 3.27 21.32 6.46
C ASP A 589 4.34 20.23 6.30
N GLN A 590 4.33 19.54 5.15
CA GLN A 590 5.29 18.47 4.81
C GLN A 590 6.76 18.94 4.70
N GLU A 591 7.04 20.25 4.71
CA GLU A 591 8.41 20.78 4.77
C GLU A 591 8.95 20.89 6.19
N VAL A 592 8.10 20.74 7.21
CA VAL A 592 8.46 20.76 8.63
C VAL A 592 8.51 19.33 9.17
N THR A 593 9.56 19.03 9.93
CA THR A 593 9.71 17.75 10.64
C THR A 593 9.86 18.03 12.12
N HIS A 594 9.25 17.19 12.94
CA HIS A 594 9.29 17.23 14.38
C HIS A 594 10.12 16.09 14.96
N SER A 595 10.78 16.42 16.06
CA SER A 595 11.54 15.48 16.87
C SER A 595 10.67 14.33 17.39
N LEU A 596 11.28 13.18 17.61
CA LEU A 596 10.64 12.02 18.21
C LEU A 596 10.48 12.23 19.71
N ASN A 597 9.29 11.91 20.22
CA ASN A 597 8.96 11.94 21.64
C ASN A 597 8.61 10.54 22.15
N TYR A 598 8.57 10.37 23.48
CA TYR A 598 8.13 9.11 24.08
C TYR A 598 6.62 8.88 23.85
N ASN A 599 5.80 9.85 24.23
CA ASN A 599 4.34 9.92 24.05
C ASN A 599 3.96 11.15 23.20
N GLY A 600 2.67 11.39 22.99
CA GLY A 600 2.20 12.51 22.18
C GLY A 600 1.95 12.12 20.72
N GLU A 601 1.57 13.12 19.94
CA GLU A 601 1.41 13.04 18.48
C GLU A 601 2.66 12.45 17.79
N TYR A 602 3.84 12.87 18.27
CA TYR A 602 5.17 12.43 17.83
C TYR A 602 5.75 11.29 18.68
N GLY A 603 4.91 10.65 19.50
CA GLY A 603 5.27 9.56 20.42
C GLY A 603 5.59 8.25 19.72
N VAL A 604 6.60 7.54 20.21
CA VAL A 604 7.04 6.24 19.64
C VAL A 604 6.77 5.02 20.54
N LYS A 605 6.35 5.20 21.79
CA LYS A 605 6.23 4.11 22.78
C LYS A 605 5.33 2.94 22.33
N ASP A 606 4.26 3.24 21.58
CA ASP A 606 3.31 2.25 21.05
C ASP A 606 3.54 1.94 19.56
N ARG A 607 4.54 2.58 18.93
CA ARG A 607 4.81 2.47 17.47
C ARG A 607 6.08 1.68 17.17
N TYR A 608 7.10 1.82 18.01
CA TYR A 608 8.41 1.18 17.83
C TYR A 608 8.58 0.00 18.79
N VAL A 609 9.50 -0.90 18.44
CA VAL A 609 9.83 -2.05 19.28
C VAL A 609 10.48 -1.59 20.60
N PRO A 610 10.24 -2.28 21.73
CA PRO A 610 10.68 -1.83 23.05
C PRO A 610 12.19 -1.54 23.14
N GLU A 611 13.02 -2.39 22.52
CA GLU A 611 14.48 -2.26 22.55
C GLU A 611 14.96 -0.96 21.89
N PHE A 612 14.26 -0.51 20.85
CA PHE A 612 14.57 0.74 20.16
C PHE A 612 14.15 1.95 21.00
N THR A 613 12.96 1.92 21.59
CA THR A 613 12.46 2.98 22.48
C THR A 613 13.33 3.12 23.73
N GLU A 614 13.74 2.01 24.35
CA GLU A 614 14.66 2.00 25.49
C GLU A 614 16.01 2.64 25.13
N ALA A 615 16.53 2.41 23.92
CA ALA A 615 17.75 3.05 23.47
C ALA A 615 17.60 4.57 23.32
N LEU A 616 16.47 5.06 22.80
CA LEU A 616 16.19 6.51 22.72
C LEU A 616 16.12 7.16 24.11
N ILE A 617 15.47 6.50 25.07
CA ILE A 617 15.41 6.96 26.47
C ILE A 617 16.83 7.05 27.05
N ALA A 618 17.64 6.01 26.87
CA ALA A 618 19.01 5.99 27.36
C ALA A 618 19.89 7.07 26.69
N LEU A 619 19.71 7.32 25.39
CA LEU A 619 20.43 8.37 24.67
C LEU A 619 20.05 9.74 25.16
N TYR A 620 18.77 10.01 25.38
CA TYR A 620 18.32 11.27 25.97
C TYR A 620 18.96 11.49 27.34
N GLN A 621 18.90 10.49 28.22
CA GLN A 621 19.52 10.57 29.56
C GLN A 621 21.02 10.86 29.51
N GLU A 622 21.75 10.24 28.57
CA GLU A 622 23.17 10.51 28.36
C GLU A 622 23.38 11.92 27.79
N TYR A 623 22.58 12.35 26.82
CA TYR A 623 22.69 13.67 26.20
C TYR A 623 22.39 14.81 27.19
N SER A 624 21.45 14.60 28.13
CA SER A 624 21.15 15.55 29.19
C SER A 624 22.25 15.67 30.26
N LEU A 625 23.30 14.85 30.25
CA LEU A 625 24.39 14.95 31.21
C LEU A 625 25.19 16.26 31.01
N PRO A 626 25.60 16.95 32.09
CA PRO A 626 26.33 18.23 31.98
C PRO A 626 27.64 18.16 31.16
N GLN A 627 28.23 16.97 31.01
CA GLN A 627 29.44 16.77 30.19
C GLN A 627 29.16 16.79 28.68
N ASN A 628 27.92 16.57 28.27
CA ASN A 628 27.47 16.44 26.88
C ASN A 628 26.67 17.67 26.41
N ALA A 629 26.48 18.66 27.28
CA ALA A 629 25.69 19.87 27.00
C ALA A 629 26.22 20.73 25.83
N ASP A 630 27.50 20.61 25.49
CA ASP A 630 28.14 21.33 24.37
C ASP A 630 28.28 20.47 23.10
N LEU A 631 27.73 19.24 23.08
CA LEU A 631 27.77 18.37 21.89
C LEU A 631 26.61 18.71 20.94
N ASP A 632 26.93 18.83 19.65
CA ASP A 632 25.94 19.07 18.60
C ASP A 632 25.12 17.80 18.27
N GLU A 633 25.71 16.62 18.47
CA GLU A 633 25.09 15.31 18.21
C GLU A 633 25.66 14.23 19.15
N LEU A 634 24.92 13.14 19.33
CA LEU A 634 25.38 11.95 20.06
C LEU A 634 25.08 10.68 19.26
N VAL A 635 25.99 9.71 19.30
CA VAL A 635 25.81 8.41 18.62
C VAL A 635 25.74 7.29 19.65
N SER A 636 24.71 6.47 19.54
CA SER A 636 24.48 5.29 20.38
C SER A 636 25.51 4.17 20.18
N ASP A 637 25.51 3.20 21.09
CA ASP A 637 26.00 1.85 20.82
C ASP A 637 25.02 1.11 19.88
N LEU A 638 25.44 -0.02 19.29
CA LEU A 638 24.55 -0.81 18.43
C LEU A 638 23.35 -1.36 19.20
N VAL A 639 22.15 -0.95 18.78
CA VAL A 639 20.87 -1.40 19.30
C VAL A 639 20.40 -2.60 18.49
N VAL A 640 20.17 -3.73 19.14
CA VAL A 640 19.71 -4.96 18.48
C VAL A 640 18.19 -5.00 18.51
N THR A 641 17.57 -5.20 17.34
CA THR A 641 16.13 -5.44 17.19
C THR A 641 15.87 -6.65 16.29
N GLU A 642 14.61 -7.02 16.11
CA GLU A 642 14.24 -8.04 15.10
C GLU A 642 14.61 -7.61 13.67
N PHE A 643 14.69 -6.30 13.38
CA PHE A 643 15.01 -5.79 12.04
C PHE A 643 16.51 -5.72 11.74
N GLY A 644 17.37 -5.87 12.74
CA GLY A 644 18.81 -5.77 12.58
C GLY A 644 19.50 -5.01 13.71
N LEU A 645 20.64 -4.41 13.37
CA LEU A 645 21.47 -3.65 14.31
C LEU A 645 21.42 -2.17 13.92
N HIS A 646 20.96 -1.33 14.84
CA HIS A 646 20.76 0.09 14.59
C HIS A 646 21.86 0.89 15.28
N LEU A 647 22.43 1.82 14.55
CA LEU A 647 23.26 2.89 15.09
C LEU A 647 22.46 4.19 14.98
N LEU A 648 22.07 4.73 16.12
CA LEU A 648 21.28 5.97 16.22
C LEU A 648 22.21 7.15 16.41
N LEU A 649 22.09 8.14 15.52
CA LEU A 649 22.65 9.47 15.67
C LEU A 649 21.50 10.40 16.06
N VAL A 650 21.67 11.13 17.17
CA VAL A 650 20.63 11.99 17.73
C VAL A 650 21.12 13.42 17.91
N GLU A 651 20.24 14.37 17.62
CA GLU A 651 20.38 15.81 17.93
C GLU A 651 19.30 16.21 18.95
N GLN A 652 19.46 17.37 19.59
CA GLN A 652 18.45 17.89 20.53
C GLN A 652 17.16 18.23 19.79
N GLY A 653 16.04 17.64 20.23
CA GLY A 653 14.73 17.89 19.63
C GLY A 653 14.14 19.26 19.94
N ASP A 654 12.96 19.52 19.37
CA ASP A 654 12.22 20.79 19.48
C ASP A 654 11.97 21.18 20.95
N ASP A 655 11.64 20.18 21.76
CA ASP A 655 11.31 20.31 23.18
C ASP A 655 12.33 19.52 24.01
N PHE A 656 13.64 19.72 23.83
CA PHE A 656 14.66 18.93 24.53
C PHE A 656 14.63 19.06 26.07
N GLU A 657 14.26 20.24 26.59
CA GLU A 657 14.17 20.49 28.03
C GLU A 657 12.88 19.87 28.60
N GLN A 658 13.04 18.92 29.53
CA GLN A 658 11.91 18.24 30.16
C GLN A 658 10.93 19.20 30.83
N PHE A 659 9.65 19.10 30.47
CA PHE A 659 8.58 19.89 31.06
C PHE A 659 8.42 19.58 32.55
N SER A 660 8.25 20.64 33.35
CA SER A 660 8.08 20.56 34.81
C SER A 660 6.71 21.08 35.25
N ALA A 661 6.00 20.27 36.03
CA ALA A 661 4.78 20.62 36.72
C ALA A 661 5.03 21.22 38.12
N ALA A 662 6.28 21.53 38.49
CA ALA A 662 6.59 22.14 39.77
C ALA A 662 6.04 23.57 39.85
N TYR A 663 5.32 23.88 40.92
CA TYR A 663 4.85 25.23 41.18
C TYR A 663 4.71 25.47 42.69
N ALA A 664 5.55 26.36 43.22
CA ALA A 664 5.68 26.57 44.66
C ALA A 664 4.51 27.38 45.24
N SER A 665 4.05 26.98 46.42
CA SER A 665 2.98 27.70 47.16
C SER A 665 3.35 29.12 47.61
N ASP A 666 4.64 29.50 47.55
CA ASP A 666 5.15 30.83 47.85
C ASP A 666 5.61 31.62 46.61
N ALA A 667 5.25 31.16 45.41
CA ALA A 667 5.45 31.91 44.16
C ALA A 667 4.80 33.31 44.24
N GLU A 668 5.37 34.29 43.53
CA GLU A 668 4.96 35.70 43.62
C GLU A 668 3.47 35.92 43.31
N ASP A 669 2.86 35.04 42.51
CA ASP A 669 1.46 35.06 42.13
C ASP A 669 0.65 33.82 42.54
N ALA A 670 1.14 33.06 43.53
CA ALA A 670 0.43 31.92 44.11
C ALA A 670 -0.99 32.27 44.60
N ASP A 671 -1.25 33.53 44.99
CA ASP A 671 -2.56 34.01 45.42
C ASP A 671 -3.63 34.00 44.32
N LYS A 672 -3.23 33.83 43.06
CA LYS A 672 -4.14 33.75 41.90
C LYS A 672 -4.62 32.33 41.59
N TYR A 673 -4.00 31.31 42.17
CA TYR A 673 -4.16 29.92 41.78
C TYR A 673 -4.77 29.07 42.91
N SER A 674 -5.38 27.94 42.54
CA SER A 674 -5.91 26.97 43.50
C SER A 674 -4.78 26.25 44.24
N GLU A 675 -5.05 25.79 45.48
CA GLU A 675 -4.11 24.94 46.23
C GLU A 675 -3.75 23.65 45.45
N ALA A 676 -4.65 23.17 44.58
CA ALA A 676 -4.44 21.99 43.73
C ALA A 676 -3.32 22.16 42.68
N VAL A 677 -2.88 23.40 42.40
CA VAL A 677 -1.77 23.65 41.48
C VAL A 677 -0.41 23.42 42.15
N PHE A 678 -0.32 23.57 43.47
CA PHE A 678 0.96 23.59 44.15
C PHE A 678 1.61 22.22 44.21
N ASN A 679 2.85 22.15 43.73
CA ASN A 679 3.62 20.93 43.62
C ASN A 679 5.12 21.24 43.78
N ASP A 680 5.79 20.58 44.72
CA ASP A 680 7.23 20.75 44.96
C ASP A 680 8.09 19.86 44.05
N SER A 681 7.47 18.99 43.24
CA SER A 681 8.12 18.06 42.31
C SER A 681 7.87 18.45 40.86
N ASP A 682 8.80 18.14 39.96
CA ASP A 682 8.64 18.38 38.52
C ASP A 682 7.59 17.44 37.88
N LYS A 683 7.37 16.26 38.47
CA LYS A 683 6.34 15.30 38.04
C LYS A 683 4.93 15.79 38.36
N PRO A 684 3.96 15.70 37.42
CA PRO A 684 2.56 16.02 37.68
C PRO A 684 1.96 15.25 38.87
N THR A 685 1.08 15.91 39.63
CA THR A 685 0.32 15.30 40.74
C THR A 685 -1.13 15.07 40.37
N LEU A 686 -1.77 14.05 40.95
CA LEU A 686 -3.19 13.77 40.71
C LEU A 686 -4.09 15.01 40.88
N ALA A 687 -3.83 15.87 41.87
CA ALA A 687 -4.58 17.11 42.08
C ALA A 687 -4.45 18.10 40.91
N GLN A 688 -3.27 18.18 40.28
CA GLN A 688 -3.04 18.99 39.08
C GLN A 688 -3.78 18.40 37.87
N LEU A 689 -3.79 17.07 37.73
CA LEU A 689 -4.51 16.37 36.66
C LEU A 689 -6.03 16.58 36.78
N GLU A 690 -6.59 16.45 37.99
CA GLU A 690 -8.02 16.70 38.26
C GLU A 690 -8.40 18.15 37.93
N LEU A 691 -7.56 19.11 38.34
CA LEU A 691 -7.77 20.52 38.03
C LEU A 691 -7.72 20.80 36.53
N TYR A 692 -6.81 20.14 35.80
CA TYR A 692 -6.68 20.27 34.36
C TYR A 692 -7.82 19.58 33.60
N ALA A 693 -8.28 18.40 34.05
CA ALA A 693 -9.46 17.75 33.49
C ALA A 693 -10.69 18.65 33.61
N GLN A 694 -10.86 19.32 34.76
CA GLN A 694 -11.91 20.32 34.95
C GLN A 694 -11.73 21.55 34.02
N TYR A 695 -10.50 22.05 33.89
CA TYR A 695 -10.20 23.13 32.95
C TYR A 695 -10.57 22.74 31.51
N LYS A 696 -10.20 21.53 31.10
CA LYS A 696 -10.45 20.98 29.77
C LYS A 696 -11.94 20.81 29.48
N PHE A 697 -12.71 20.29 30.44
CA PHE A 697 -14.17 20.26 30.35
C PHE A 697 -14.73 21.67 30.09
N TYR A 698 -14.31 22.67 30.86
CA TYR A 698 -14.74 24.05 30.63
C TYR A 698 -14.29 24.61 29.28
N ALA A 699 -13.09 24.27 28.81
CA ALA A 699 -12.58 24.68 27.49
C ALA A 699 -13.38 24.07 26.33
N MET A 700 -13.97 22.89 26.51
CA MET A 700 -14.82 22.25 25.51
C MET A 700 -16.24 22.84 25.45
N VAL A 701 -16.75 23.27 26.60
CA VAL A 701 -18.13 23.78 26.72
C VAL A 701 -18.20 25.29 26.53
N TYR A 702 -17.19 26.04 26.96
CA TYR A 702 -17.25 27.50 27.01
C TYR A 702 -16.12 28.14 26.19
N ASP A 703 -16.41 29.29 25.59
CA ASP A 703 -15.40 30.14 25.00
C ASP A 703 -14.62 30.85 26.11
N LEU A 704 -13.50 30.25 26.52
CA LEU A 704 -12.65 30.79 27.58
C LEU A 704 -11.93 32.09 27.19
N SER A 705 -12.02 32.52 25.91
CA SER A 705 -11.53 33.84 25.48
C SER A 705 -12.47 35.00 25.87
N ASP A 706 -13.73 34.70 26.21
CA ASP A 706 -14.70 35.69 26.69
C ASP A 706 -14.41 36.09 28.15
N THR A 707 -13.99 37.34 28.35
CA THR A 707 -13.66 37.87 29.67
C THR A 707 -14.85 37.94 30.64
N GLU A 708 -16.08 37.83 30.14
CA GLU A 708 -17.31 37.85 30.96
C GLU A 708 -17.87 36.44 31.20
N ILE A 709 -17.19 35.37 30.77
CA ILE A 709 -17.71 33.98 30.76
C ILE A 709 -18.14 33.48 32.15
N GLU A 710 -17.31 33.69 33.17
CA GLU A 710 -17.59 33.28 34.54
C GLU A 710 -18.84 33.96 35.10
N GLN A 711 -19.02 35.25 34.79
CA GLN A 711 -20.21 36.01 35.21
C GLN A 711 -21.45 35.60 34.42
N LYS A 712 -21.29 35.34 33.11
CA LYS A 712 -22.37 35.01 32.18
C LYS A 712 -23.02 33.67 32.53
N PHE A 713 -22.20 32.68 32.89
CA PHE A 713 -22.65 31.32 33.20
C PHE A 713 -22.59 30.96 34.68
N ASN A 714 -22.14 31.88 35.55
CA ASN A 714 -21.99 31.65 36.99
C ASN A 714 -21.12 30.40 37.31
N ILE A 715 -20.01 30.28 36.57
CA ILE A 715 -18.99 29.23 36.72
C ILE A 715 -17.70 29.81 37.30
N THR A 716 -16.77 28.95 37.71
CA THR A 716 -15.42 29.35 38.11
C THR A 716 -14.42 28.50 37.33
N VAL A 717 -13.70 29.12 36.41
CA VAL A 717 -12.74 28.44 35.54
C VAL A 717 -11.44 28.25 36.32
N PRO A 718 -10.90 27.02 36.39
CA PRO A 718 -9.59 26.79 36.98
C PRO A 718 -8.52 27.64 36.32
N LYS A 719 -7.72 28.32 37.14
CA LYS A 719 -6.53 29.03 36.67
C LYS A 719 -5.33 28.13 36.89
N ILE A 720 -4.54 27.94 35.85
CA ILE A 720 -3.35 27.09 35.84
C ILE A 720 -2.16 27.95 35.35
N PRO A 721 -1.01 27.94 36.03
CA PRO A 721 0.21 28.61 35.55
C PRO A 721 0.68 28.02 34.22
N ASN A 722 1.27 28.84 33.35
CA ASN A 722 1.69 28.39 32.02
C ASN A 722 2.62 27.18 32.06
N SER A 723 3.64 27.16 32.93
CA SER A 723 4.56 26.03 33.03
C SER A 723 3.86 24.71 33.41
N VAL A 724 2.87 24.78 34.30
CA VAL A 724 2.06 23.62 34.70
C VAL A 724 1.12 23.21 33.57
N SER A 725 0.56 24.18 32.82
CA SER A 725 -0.26 23.90 31.64
C SER A 725 0.54 23.18 30.56
N GLU A 726 1.72 23.68 30.22
CA GLU A 726 2.62 23.09 29.21
C GLU A 726 2.99 21.64 29.59
N ALA A 727 3.32 21.39 30.87
CA ALA A 727 3.58 20.03 31.34
C ALA A 727 2.35 19.10 31.24
N LEU A 728 1.16 19.58 31.61
CA LEU A 728 -0.07 18.78 31.55
C LEU A 728 -0.55 18.56 30.11
N GLU A 729 -0.33 19.55 29.22
CA GLU A 729 -0.55 19.43 27.78
C GLU A 729 0.31 18.31 27.19
N PHE A 730 1.59 18.23 27.56
CA PHE A 730 2.49 17.19 27.07
C PHE A 730 2.20 15.81 27.67
N TYR A 731 2.05 15.69 28.99
CA TYR A 731 1.98 14.38 29.66
C TYR A 731 0.57 13.79 29.76
N PHE A 732 -0.49 14.62 29.75
CA PHE A 732 -1.85 14.20 30.11
C PHE A 732 -2.93 14.53 29.07
N ASP A 733 -2.82 15.64 28.33
CA ASP A 733 -3.90 16.14 27.47
C ASP A 733 -4.35 15.12 26.41
N GLU A 734 -3.40 14.50 25.70
CA GLU A 734 -3.70 13.47 24.70
C GLU A 734 -4.45 12.30 25.33
N VAL A 735 -3.99 11.81 26.48
CA VAL A 735 -4.57 10.65 27.15
C VAL A 735 -6.01 10.93 27.59
N ILE A 736 -6.27 12.10 28.21
CA ILE A 736 -7.64 12.45 28.61
C ILE A 736 -8.54 12.81 27.41
N SER A 737 -7.96 13.30 26.30
CA SER A 737 -8.68 13.56 25.04
C SER A 737 -9.33 12.30 24.47
N GLU A 738 -8.72 11.12 24.65
CA GLU A 738 -9.24 9.85 24.12
C GLU A 738 -10.63 9.50 24.67
N PHE A 739 -11.01 10.04 25.83
CA PHE A 739 -12.32 9.83 26.45
C PHE A 739 -13.40 10.77 25.92
N TYR A 740 -13.04 11.86 25.24
CA TYR A 740 -13.98 12.83 24.67
C TYR A 740 -14.52 12.39 23.30
N VAL A 741 -14.99 11.14 23.22
CA VAL A 741 -15.49 10.50 22.00
C VAL A 741 -16.96 10.08 22.14
N LEU A 742 -17.63 9.87 20.99
CA LEU A 742 -19.04 9.44 20.96
C LEU A 742 -19.27 8.10 21.68
N GLY A 743 -18.26 7.24 21.72
CA GLY A 743 -18.36 5.97 22.43
C GLY A 743 -18.58 6.14 23.94
N THR A 744 -17.94 7.12 24.58
CA THR A 744 -18.13 7.42 26.02
C THR A 744 -19.56 7.90 26.30
N VAL A 745 -20.10 8.71 25.39
CA VAL A 745 -21.53 9.10 25.43
C VAL A 745 -22.44 7.87 25.34
N ASN A 746 -22.09 6.90 24.49
CA ASN A 746 -22.89 5.69 24.32
C ASN A 746 -22.87 4.78 25.54
N ILE A 747 -21.78 4.75 26.32
CA ILE A 747 -21.73 4.06 27.62
C ILE A 747 -22.82 4.63 28.53
N LYS A 748 -22.78 5.95 28.78
CA LYS A 748 -23.78 6.60 29.65
C LYS A 748 -25.21 6.44 29.14
N MET A 749 -25.41 6.56 27.82
CA MET A 749 -26.74 6.38 27.22
C MET A 749 -27.25 4.95 27.39
N ALA A 750 -26.38 3.94 27.29
CA ALA A 750 -26.75 2.56 27.53
C ALA A 750 -27.15 2.34 29.00
N GLU A 751 -26.36 2.85 29.96
CA GLU A 751 -26.66 2.78 31.40
C GLU A 751 -28.03 3.39 31.72
N LEU A 752 -28.29 4.63 31.26
CA LEU A 752 -29.57 5.31 31.48
C LEU A 752 -30.76 4.54 30.91
N LEU A 753 -30.58 3.91 29.75
CA LEU A 753 -31.64 3.15 29.09
C LEU A 753 -31.91 1.79 29.75
N GLN A 754 -30.93 1.19 30.44
CA GLN A 754 -31.13 -0.06 31.18
C GLN A 754 -32.08 0.10 32.36
N ASP A 755 -32.13 1.29 32.97
CA ASP A 755 -33.09 1.64 34.02
C ASP A 755 -34.50 1.95 33.47
N GLY A 756 -34.66 1.92 32.14
CA GLY A 756 -35.89 2.22 31.43
C GLY A 756 -36.93 1.10 31.45
N ASN A 757 -38.12 1.42 30.92
CA ASN A 757 -39.17 0.44 30.64
C ASN A 757 -39.60 0.56 29.18
N PHE A 758 -39.21 -0.42 28.36
CA PHE A 758 -39.50 -0.46 26.93
C PHE A 758 -40.91 -0.99 26.69
N LEU A 759 -41.72 -0.16 26.03
CA LEU A 759 -43.07 -0.55 25.66
C LEU A 759 -43.01 -1.60 24.54
N GLY A 760 -43.78 -2.67 24.70
CA GLY A 760 -43.94 -3.66 23.64
C GLY A 760 -44.45 -3.01 22.35
N ASN A 761 -43.90 -3.43 21.22
CA ASN A 761 -44.32 -2.97 19.89
C ASN A 761 -44.52 -4.17 18.96
N ASP A 762 -45.41 -4.04 17.97
CA ASP A 762 -45.76 -5.14 17.05
C ASP A 762 -44.63 -5.50 16.06
N ALA A 763 -43.55 -4.72 16.03
CA ALA A 763 -42.39 -4.88 15.15
C ALA A 763 -41.16 -5.51 15.84
N LEU A 764 -41.26 -5.79 17.15
CA LEU A 764 -40.17 -6.30 17.98
C LEU A 764 -40.71 -7.47 18.81
N GLU A 765 -40.24 -8.69 18.51
CA GLU A 765 -40.61 -9.88 19.29
C GLU A 765 -39.81 -10.02 20.60
N MET A 766 -38.88 -9.10 20.87
CA MET A 766 -38.05 -9.12 22.08
C MET A 766 -38.81 -8.61 23.31
N THR A 767 -38.57 -9.28 24.43
CA THR A 767 -38.99 -8.85 25.75
C THR A 767 -38.19 -7.64 26.23
N ASN A 768 -38.72 -6.92 27.23
CA ASN A 768 -38.00 -5.84 27.88
C ASN A 768 -36.68 -6.33 28.50
N GLU A 769 -36.69 -7.53 29.10
CA GLU A 769 -35.47 -8.12 29.66
C GLU A 769 -34.39 -8.42 28.59
N GLU A 770 -34.79 -8.93 27.42
CA GLU A 770 -33.85 -9.19 26.32
C GLU A 770 -33.28 -7.89 25.74
N LEU A 771 -34.08 -6.83 25.63
CA LEU A 771 -33.58 -5.54 25.14
C LEU A 771 -32.60 -4.89 26.11
N ILE A 772 -32.88 -4.96 27.42
CA ILE A 772 -31.95 -4.51 28.46
C ILE A 772 -30.65 -5.32 28.41
N ALA A 773 -30.72 -6.64 28.28
CA ALA A 773 -29.52 -7.47 28.15
C ALA A 773 -28.66 -7.07 26.94
N ASN A 774 -29.28 -6.77 25.79
CA ASN A 774 -28.55 -6.26 24.63
C ASN A 774 -27.94 -4.87 24.86
N LEU A 775 -28.57 -4.00 25.66
CA LEU A 775 -28.00 -2.70 26.03
C LEU A 775 -26.78 -2.86 26.94
N VAL A 776 -26.79 -3.84 27.85
CA VAL A 776 -25.61 -4.20 28.66
C VAL A 776 -24.47 -4.67 27.76
N GLU A 777 -24.74 -5.55 26.77
CA GLU A 777 -23.70 -5.98 25.82
C GLU A 777 -23.12 -4.81 25.00
N ILE A 778 -23.96 -3.82 24.65
CA ILE A 778 -23.51 -2.59 23.96
C ILE A 778 -22.66 -1.72 24.88
N GLU A 779 -23.07 -1.53 26.14
CA GLU A 779 -22.29 -0.82 27.16
C GLU A 779 -20.92 -1.48 27.33
N GLU A 780 -20.89 -2.80 27.58
CA GLU A 780 -19.65 -3.57 27.73
C GLU A 780 -18.75 -3.47 26.50
N ALA A 781 -19.32 -3.46 25.29
CA ALA A 781 -18.55 -3.30 24.07
C ALA A 781 -17.91 -1.90 23.95
N TYR A 782 -18.64 -0.83 24.27
CA TYR A 782 -18.07 0.52 24.27
C TYR A 782 -17.09 0.74 25.43
N TYR A 783 -17.40 0.20 26.61
CA TYR A 783 -16.50 0.19 27.76
C TYR A 783 -15.19 -0.54 27.42
N GLY A 784 -15.25 -1.73 26.84
CA GLY A 784 -14.07 -2.48 26.40
C GLY A 784 -13.28 -1.80 25.28
N ALA A 785 -13.92 -1.00 24.44
CA ALA A 785 -13.22 -0.28 23.37
C ALA A 785 -12.48 0.96 23.87
N ILE A 786 -12.97 1.61 24.92
CA ILE A 786 -12.51 2.95 25.35
C ILE A 786 -11.82 2.89 26.70
N LEU A 787 -12.43 2.21 27.67
CA LEU A 787 -12.04 2.25 29.07
C LEU A 787 -11.13 1.08 29.45
N SER A 788 -11.31 -0.13 28.90
CA SER A 788 -10.56 -1.30 29.39
C SER A 788 -9.06 -1.31 29.06
N LYS A 789 -8.57 -0.41 28.20
CA LYS A 789 -7.12 -0.18 28.02
C LYS A 789 -6.51 0.51 29.25
N TYR A 790 -7.34 1.23 30.01
CA TYR A 790 -6.94 2.16 31.05
C TYR A 790 -7.44 1.77 32.44
N LEU A 791 -8.46 0.91 32.52
CA LEU A 791 -9.09 0.44 33.75
C LEU A 791 -8.86 -1.06 33.92
N ASP A 792 -8.21 -1.45 35.03
CA ASP A 792 -7.96 -2.84 35.44
C ASP A 792 -9.18 -3.53 36.11
#